data_AF-A0A4V4H5K0-F1
#
_entry.id   AF-A0A4V4H5K0-F1
#
_cell.length_a   1.000
_cell.length_b   1.000
_cell.length_c   1.000
_cell.angle_alpha   90.00
_cell.angle_beta   90.00
_cell.angle_gamma   90.00
#
_symmetry.space_group_name_H-M   'P 1'
#
loop_
_entity.id
_entity.type
_entity.pdbx_description
1 polymer ?
#
loop_
_entity_poly.entity_id
_entity_poly.type
_entity_poly.pdbx_seq_one_letter_code
_entity_poly.pdbx_strand_id
1 'polypeptide(L)'
;MDDVGKSTQAEEKTMDKRNEELPGNLLVTPTTSHQEACRFVMMDHTAQLCLRIVLWLEGLASESLDLAKKVRGSHVGSYFPSSGVWHHTQRYLKKMSGDPAIVQHMDFDASTREVAQPILDDKKQDELLLEDIWTLLRAGRLEEACELCRSAGQPWRAASLCPFGGFDHFPSVEAMHKNGKMRTLQAFELESGIGHQWRLWRWASYCASEKIAEQDGGRYEMAVYASQSSNLRRLLPICTDWESACWAMAKSWLDVQVDSILAQFQQARLEGKQFGEDINGSSMQGLSSTASSENWPCHVLDQQPRDLPALLQKLHSSEVVHEAVSRACEEQHRQIEMNLMLGDMAHLLELLWAWISPSEDDQNILRPHGDPEMLRFGAHVVLVLRNLLDDDVKDAFKEKLTTVGDLILHMYAMYLFSKQHEELVGVYASQLARHLCVDLFIEMMELRLNSSMHVKYKLFLLGMEYLPFSSEDDSKACFEDILERVLLRSREMKPSKPVGKLSDVAEEHRLQSLQKAMVIQWLCFTPPSTIRDVEVISAKLLMRALMHSNTLFREFALISMWRVPKMPIGAHMLLSFLAEPLKQPNFDEDDASEDLHEFEDWREYYACDATYRNWLKFELENAAIAPAELSSEEKDRAAATALETLDSSLSLLLREGNPWLYVAHDRTYDPTEDMHIELHATAMLCLPSGECMLPDATSCTTLTSALYSSVSEDDVLKRQLRVNVAVSSSDNYCIEVALHCLAVNGDGLGLHEANDGGLLATVIAAGFKGELNRFQPGVTMEISRLDAWYSSEDGSFRSPANYIVKGLCRRCCLPELILRCMQVSVSLAETRDLKDHHNELIELVASSEYGILHLFSQHQLQEFLLFEREFSLYRMEVEEESVVDN
;
A
#
# COMPACT_ATOMS: atom_id res chain seq x y z
N MET A 1 20.64 3.16 -24.67
CA MET A 1 20.66 2.77 -23.24
C MET A 1 21.46 1.48 -23.10
N ASP A 2 22.57 1.34 -23.86
CA ASP A 2 23.20 0.05 -24.17
C ASP A 2 24.67 -0.07 -23.73
N ASP A 3 25.20 0.92 -23.03
CA ASP A 3 26.59 0.92 -22.55
C ASP A 3 26.74 0.64 -21.04
N VAL A 4 25.64 0.51 -20.31
CA VAL A 4 25.65 0.17 -18.86
C VAL A 4 25.55 -1.35 -18.63
N GLY A 5 24.98 -2.10 -19.58
CA GLY A 5 24.76 -3.55 -19.46
C GLY A 5 25.99 -4.46 -19.64
N LYS A 6 27.14 -3.91 -20.05
CA LYS A 6 28.37 -4.71 -20.22
C LYS A 6 29.33 -4.65 -19.03
N SER A 7 29.17 -3.70 -18.12
CA SER A 7 29.99 -3.62 -16.90
C SER A 7 29.48 -4.57 -15.81
N THR A 8 28.16 -4.71 -15.68
CA THR A 8 27.53 -5.57 -14.67
C THR A 8 27.66 -7.07 -14.96
N GLN A 9 27.68 -7.51 -16.21
CA GLN A 9 27.89 -8.94 -16.54
C GLN A 9 29.32 -9.44 -16.26
N ALA A 10 30.30 -8.54 -16.13
CA ALA A 10 31.65 -8.92 -15.71
C ALA A 10 31.77 -9.03 -14.18
N GLU A 11 30.94 -8.29 -13.42
CA GLU A 11 30.92 -8.29 -11.96
C GLU A 11 29.95 -9.36 -11.38
N GLU A 12 28.88 -9.70 -12.10
CA GLU A 12 27.94 -10.77 -11.72
C GLU A 12 28.59 -12.16 -11.72
N LYS A 13 29.62 -12.38 -12.56
CA LYS A 13 30.38 -13.64 -12.56
C LYS A 13 31.34 -13.79 -11.37
N THR A 14 31.49 -12.78 -10.53
CA THR A 14 32.39 -12.78 -9.36
C THR A 14 31.71 -12.86 -8.00
N MET A 15 30.39 -12.65 -7.89
CA MET A 15 29.68 -12.76 -6.60
C MET A 15 29.05 -14.14 -6.34
N ASP A 16 28.68 -14.89 -7.38
CA ASP A 16 27.92 -16.16 -7.23
C ASP A 16 28.80 -17.40 -6.91
N LYS A 17 29.96 -17.19 -6.27
CA LYS A 17 30.92 -18.26 -5.88
C LYS A 17 31.54 -18.09 -4.50
N ARG A 18 30.89 -17.38 -3.57
CA ARG A 18 31.40 -17.18 -2.19
C ARG A 18 30.65 -17.96 -1.11
N ASN A 19 30.20 -19.17 -1.43
CA ASN A 19 30.35 -20.24 -0.43
C ASN A 19 31.84 -20.59 -0.45
N GLU A 20 32.62 -19.83 0.31
CA GLU A 20 34.04 -20.09 0.53
C GLU A 20 34.14 -21.41 1.30
N GLU A 21 34.07 -22.52 0.58
CA GLU A 21 34.55 -23.78 1.11
C GLU A 21 36.05 -23.66 1.34
N LEU A 22 36.53 -24.17 2.48
CA LEU A 22 37.96 -24.16 2.80
C LEU A 22 38.69 -24.81 1.62
N PRO A 23 39.62 -24.10 0.95
CA PRO A 23 40.39 -24.68 -0.15
C PRO A 23 41.28 -25.77 0.43
N GLY A 24 40.78 -27.01 0.47
CA GLY A 24 41.47 -28.16 1.06
C GLY A 24 42.80 -28.45 0.37
N ASN A 25 42.96 -27.95 -0.85
CA ASN A 25 44.23 -27.94 -1.56
C ASN A 25 45.28 -27.01 -0.91
N LEU A 26 44.93 -25.91 -0.26
CA LEU A 26 45.89 -24.95 0.33
C LEU A 26 46.33 -25.29 1.75
N LEU A 27 45.68 -26.25 2.42
CA LEU A 27 46.08 -26.74 3.73
C LEU A 27 47.36 -27.58 3.64
N VAL A 28 48.30 -27.34 4.56
CA VAL A 28 49.54 -28.12 4.67
C VAL A 28 49.65 -28.68 6.08
N THR A 29 50.17 -29.89 6.24
CA THR A 29 50.41 -30.52 7.54
C THR A 29 51.90 -30.55 7.88
N PRO A 30 52.33 -30.11 9.09
CA PRO A 30 51.53 -29.48 10.16
C PRO A 30 50.97 -28.09 9.76
N THR A 31 49.78 -27.75 10.22
CA THR A 31 49.12 -26.48 9.89
C THR A 31 49.89 -25.28 10.45
N THR A 32 49.90 -24.21 9.66
CA THR A 32 50.46 -22.91 10.05
C THR A 32 49.48 -22.12 10.91
N SER A 33 49.98 -21.19 11.72
CA SER A 33 49.17 -20.31 12.57
C SER A 33 48.22 -19.47 11.73
N HIS A 34 48.66 -18.98 10.56
CA HIS A 34 47.80 -18.24 9.63
C HIS A 34 46.69 -19.13 9.05
N GLN A 35 46.98 -20.38 8.66
CA GLN A 35 45.95 -21.32 8.19
C GLN A 35 44.94 -21.66 9.30
N GLU A 36 45.38 -21.78 10.54
CA GLU A 36 44.49 -22.04 11.67
C GLU A 36 43.59 -20.83 11.97
N ALA A 37 44.14 -19.61 11.90
CA ALA A 37 43.36 -18.38 12.03
C ALA A 37 42.28 -18.27 10.95
N CYS A 38 42.64 -18.49 9.68
CA CYS A 38 41.68 -18.47 8.58
C CYS A 38 40.63 -19.58 8.75
N ARG A 39 41.05 -20.78 9.17
CA ARG A 39 40.12 -21.88 9.46
C ARG A 39 39.12 -21.52 10.55
N PHE A 40 39.57 -20.89 11.63
CA PHE A 40 38.68 -20.43 12.69
C PHE A 40 37.67 -19.41 12.17
N VAL A 41 38.12 -18.37 11.48
CA VAL A 41 37.23 -17.30 10.98
C VAL A 41 36.20 -17.83 9.99
N MET A 42 36.55 -18.85 9.19
CA MET A 42 35.58 -19.50 8.30
C MET A 42 34.54 -20.36 9.01
N MET A 43 34.90 -20.97 10.15
CA MET A 43 34.02 -21.89 10.87
C MET A 43 33.14 -21.19 11.91
N ASP A 44 33.63 -20.10 12.50
CA ASP A 44 32.88 -19.31 13.49
C ASP A 44 32.07 -18.20 12.81
N HIS A 45 30.74 -18.24 12.96
CA HIS A 45 29.85 -17.30 12.29
C HIS A 45 30.04 -15.85 12.75
N THR A 46 30.40 -15.64 14.03
CA THR A 46 30.60 -14.28 14.57
C THR A 46 31.92 -13.70 14.06
N ALA A 47 32.98 -14.50 14.02
CA ALA A 47 34.26 -14.11 13.43
C ALA A 47 34.13 -13.82 11.93
N GLN A 48 33.38 -14.65 11.19
CA GLN A 48 33.12 -14.42 9.77
C GLN A 48 32.36 -13.11 9.54
N LEU A 49 31.35 -12.82 10.38
CA LEU A 49 30.59 -11.58 10.33
C LEU A 49 31.47 -10.37 10.62
N CYS A 50 32.28 -10.41 11.69
CA CYS A 50 33.23 -9.34 12.00
C CYS A 50 34.26 -9.13 10.88
N LEU A 51 34.77 -10.19 10.26
CA LEU A 51 35.63 -10.10 9.08
C LEU A 51 34.93 -9.35 7.94
N ARG A 52 33.67 -9.70 7.63
CA ARG A 52 32.89 -9.02 6.59
C ARG A 52 32.65 -7.55 6.90
N ILE A 53 32.37 -7.21 8.15
CA ILE A 53 32.22 -5.82 8.61
C ILE A 53 33.54 -5.05 8.39
N VAL A 54 34.67 -5.62 8.79
CA VAL A 54 35.99 -4.99 8.59
C VAL A 54 36.27 -4.76 7.11
N LEU A 55 36.09 -5.79 6.28
CA LEU A 55 36.31 -5.70 4.82
C LEU A 55 35.39 -4.68 4.15
N TRP A 56 34.13 -4.60 4.57
CA TRP A 56 33.18 -3.61 4.07
C TRP A 56 33.63 -2.18 4.41
N LEU A 57 34.00 -1.92 5.66
CA LEU A 57 34.43 -0.59 6.11
C LEU A 57 35.77 -0.18 5.49
N GLU A 58 36.72 -1.11 5.37
CA GLU A 58 37.98 -0.88 4.65
C GLU A 58 37.74 -0.61 3.16
N GLY A 59 36.80 -1.32 2.54
CA GLY A 59 36.37 -1.09 1.16
C GLY A 59 35.82 0.32 0.95
N LEU A 60 34.88 0.75 1.80
CA LEU A 60 34.33 2.11 1.75
C LEU A 60 35.41 3.19 1.91
N ALA A 61 36.32 3.00 2.87
CA ALA A 61 37.43 3.91 3.08
C ALA A 61 38.37 3.93 1.86
N SER A 62 38.66 2.77 1.25
CA SER A 62 39.50 2.67 0.06
C SER A 62 38.88 3.36 -1.17
N GLU A 63 37.58 3.17 -1.40
CA GLU A 63 36.84 3.85 -2.48
C GLU A 63 36.84 5.37 -2.31
N SER A 64 36.68 5.85 -1.07
CA SER A 64 36.78 7.28 -0.73
C SER A 64 38.16 7.85 -1.06
N LEU A 65 39.23 7.10 -0.80
CA LEU A 65 40.60 7.51 -1.18
C LEU A 65 40.78 7.53 -2.71
N ASP A 66 40.27 6.55 -3.42
CA ASP A 66 40.35 6.53 -4.89
C ASP A 66 39.56 7.69 -5.53
N LEU A 67 38.42 8.06 -4.95
CA LEU A 67 37.69 9.26 -5.34
C LEU A 67 38.49 10.53 -5.05
N ALA A 68 39.10 10.64 -3.87
CA ALA A 68 39.94 11.76 -3.50
C ALA A 68 41.14 11.90 -4.46
N LYS A 69 41.78 10.80 -4.84
CA LYS A 69 42.84 10.76 -5.85
C LYS A 69 42.36 11.24 -7.22
N LYS A 70 41.17 10.82 -7.67
CA LYS A 70 40.58 11.28 -8.93
C LYS A 70 40.30 12.79 -8.93
N VAL A 71 39.81 13.34 -7.82
CA VAL A 71 39.41 14.76 -7.72
C VAL A 71 40.60 15.68 -7.44
N ARG A 72 41.48 15.32 -6.50
CA ARG A 72 42.58 16.17 -6.00
C ARG A 72 43.95 15.80 -6.59
N GLY A 73 44.06 14.69 -7.31
CA GLY A 73 45.31 14.16 -7.87
C GLY A 73 46.13 13.31 -6.89
N SER A 74 45.87 13.42 -5.58
CA SER A 74 46.45 12.58 -4.53
C SER A 74 45.49 12.42 -3.36
N HIS A 75 45.56 11.28 -2.68
CA HIS A 75 44.80 10.97 -1.46
C HIS A 75 45.67 10.96 -0.20
N VAL A 76 46.99 11.01 -0.34
CA VAL A 76 47.97 11.17 0.75
C VAL A 76 49.01 12.25 0.40
N GLY A 77 49.74 12.73 1.40
CA GLY A 77 50.84 13.67 1.24
C GLY A 77 52.05 13.10 0.48
N SER A 78 52.90 14.00 -0.02
CA SER A 78 54.19 13.64 -0.63
C SER A 78 55.31 13.95 0.36
N TYR A 79 56.03 12.91 0.77
CA TYR A 79 57.09 12.99 1.77
C TYR A 79 58.44 12.71 1.12
N PHE A 80 59.44 13.54 1.44
CA PHE A 80 60.80 13.37 0.94
C PHE A 80 61.59 12.46 1.89
N PRO A 81 62.61 11.75 1.40
CA PRO A 81 63.50 10.95 2.26
C PRO A 81 64.17 11.75 3.39
N SER A 82 64.30 13.07 3.23
CA SER A 82 64.83 13.97 4.26
C SER A 82 63.90 14.18 5.46
N SER A 83 62.60 13.89 5.32
CA SER A 83 61.61 14.02 6.39
C SER A 83 61.88 13.02 7.52
N GLY A 84 62.36 11.82 7.20
CA GLY A 84 62.65 10.76 8.18
C GLY A 84 63.89 10.95 9.05
N VAL A 85 64.72 11.95 8.77
CA VAL A 85 66.01 12.18 9.47
C VAL A 85 65.92 13.31 10.49
N TRP A 86 64.71 13.80 10.81
CA TRP A 86 64.46 14.99 11.64
C TRP A 86 65.47 16.12 11.36
N HIS A 87 65.55 16.53 10.10
CA HIS A 87 66.65 17.36 9.61
C HIS A 87 66.71 18.74 10.30
N HIS A 88 65.57 19.27 10.76
CA HIS A 88 65.55 20.50 11.55
C HIS A 88 66.16 20.30 12.94
N THR A 89 65.81 19.20 13.60
CA THR A 89 66.36 18.76 14.90
C THR A 89 67.85 18.46 14.80
N GLN A 90 68.29 17.76 13.74
CA GLN A 90 69.70 17.49 13.48
C GLN A 90 70.51 18.80 13.34
N ARG A 91 69.97 19.78 12.61
CA ARG A 91 70.60 21.10 12.44
C ARG A 91 70.66 21.89 13.74
N TYR A 92 69.65 21.75 14.58
CA TYR A 92 69.61 22.39 15.89
C TYR A 92 70.64 21.79 16.85
N LEU A 93 70.74 20.47 16.92
CA LEU A 93 71.74 19.79 17.74
C LEU A 93 73.18 20.14 17.34
N LYS A 94 73.44 20.25 16.03
CA LYS A 94 74.74 20.72 15.50
C LYS A 94 75.12 22.14 15.94
N LYS A 95 74.14 22.97 16.31
CA LYS A 95 74.36 24.34 16.81
C LYS A 95 74.59 24.38 18.34
N MET A 96 74.74 23.24 19.02
CA MET A 96 75.09 23.11 20.45
C MET A 96 74.19 23.96 21.38
N SER A 97 72.89 23.99 21.10
CA SER A 97 71.87 24.62 21.96
C SER A 97 71.18 23.55 22.79
N GLY A 98 71.68 23.32 24.02
CA GLY A 98 71.16 22.28 24.90
C GLY A 98 69.87 22.70 25.59
N ASP A 99 68.73 22.47 24.93
CA ASP A 99 67.41 22.55 25.56
C ASP A 99 67.03 21.14 26.06
N PRO A 100 66.80 20.94 27.38
CA PRO A 100 66.38 19.63 27.90
C PRO A 100 65.00 19.18 27.37
N ALA A 101 64.21 20.06 26.75
CA ALA A 101 62.95 19.71 26.11
C ALA A 101 63.11 19.10 24.70
N ILE A 102 64.30 19.19 24.10
CA ILE A 102 64.57 18.70 22.73
C ILE A 102 65.44 17.44 22.77
N VAL A 103 65.07 16.44 21.97
CA VAL A 103 65.81 15.17 21.85
C VAL A 103 67.28 15.41 21.49
N GLN A 104 68.18 14.71 22.17
CA GLN A 104 69.64 14.79 22.00
C GLN A 104 70.19 13.73 21.06
N HIS A 105 69.44 12.64 20.87
CA HIS A 105 69.76 11.59 19.91
C HIS A 105 68.75 11.58 18.74
N MET A 106 69.21 11.04 17.60
CA MET A 106 68.49 11.06 16.32
C MET A 106 67.90 9.69 15.95
N ASP A 107 67.92 8.74 16.88
CA ASP A 107 67.24 7.46 16.75
C ASP A 107 65.74 7.61 17.02
N PHE A 108 64.96 6.72 16.41
CA PHE A 108 63.49 6.83 16.38
C PHE A 108 62.84 6.71 17.77
N ASP A 109 63.50 6.04 18.72
CA ASP A 109 63.01 5.89 20.10
C ASP A 109 63.47 7.04 21.02
N ALA A 110 64.28 7.99 20.53
CA ALA A 110 64.83 9.09 21.33
C ALA A 110 63.73 9.89 22.04
N SER A 111 62.60 10.16 21.37
CA SER A 111 61.47 10.88 21.96
C SER A 111 60.88 10.15 23.17
N THR A 112 60.71 8.83 23.07
CA THR A 112 60.20 7.97 24.15
C THR A 112 61.21 7.73 25.26
N ARG A 113 62.49 7.56 24.91
CA ARG A 113 63.57 7.21 25.86
C ARG A 113 64.02 8.41 26.68
N GLU A 114 64.09 9.58 26.06
CA GLU A 114 64.57 10.82 26.70
C GLU A 114 63.43 11.64 27.31
N VAL A 115 62.17 11.29 27.00
CA VAL A 115 60.98 12.07 27.39
C VAL A 115 61.12 13.53 26.91
N ALA A 116 61.56 13.67 25.66
CA ALA A 116 61.82 14.93 24.97
C ALA A 116 61.21 14.90 23.56
N GLN A 117 61.05 16.05 22.91
CA GLN A 117 60.39 16.13 21.61
C GLN A 117 61.34 16.58 20.51
N PRO A 118 61.17 16.12 19.26
CA PRO A 118 61.85 16.75 18.13
C PRO A 118 61.34 18.19 17.97
N ILE A 119 62.06 18.99 17.18
CA ILE A 119 61.64 20.36 16.88
C ILE A 119 60.25 20.35 16.25
N LEU A 120 59.46 21.38 16.56
CA LEU A 120 58.06 21.51 16.15
C LEU A 120 57.81 21.25 14.65
N ASP A 121 58.72 21.66 13.76
CA ASP A 121 58.60 21.42 12.32
C ASP A 121 58.71 19.93 11.97
N ASP A 122 59.71 19.23 12.52
CA ASP A 122 59.88 17.79 12.30
C ASP A 122 58.73 17.01 12.96
N LYS A 123 58.31 17.41 14.17
CA LYS A 123 57.16 16.83 14.88
C LYS A 123 55.87 16.94 14.05
N LYS A 124 55.60 18.10 13.45
CA LYS A 124 54.43 18.31 12.58
C LYS A 124 54.51 17.48 11.31
N GLN A 125 55.69 17.34 10.72
CA GLN A 125 55.87 16.49 9.54
C GLN A 125 55.61 15.01 9.85
N ASP A 126 56.08 14.54 11.00
CA ASP A 126 55.83 13.18 11.46
C ASP A 126 54.34 12.94 11.72
N GLU A 127 53.66 13.87 12.39
CA GLU A 127 52.23 13.75 12.67
C GLU A 127 51.40 13.69 11.38
N LEU A 128 51.73 14.51 10.36
CA LEU A 128 51.07 14.47 9.05
C LEU A 128 51.30 13.14 8.32
N LEU A 129 52.54 12.65 8.33
CA LEU A 129 52.87 11.35 7.73
C LEU A 129 52.10 10.22 8.42
N LEU A 130 52.01 10.25 9.75
CA LEU A 130 51.29 9.25 10.54
C LEU A 130 49.77 9.35 10.36
N GLU A 131 49.22 10.55 10.15
CA GLU A 131 47.82 10.75 9.77
C GLU A 131 47.49 10.08 8.43
N ASP A 132 48.37 10.24 7.43
CA ASP A 132 48.23 9.57 6.13
C ASP A 132 48.38 8.04 6.26
N ILE A 133 49.35 7.57 7.06
CA ILE A 133 49.52 6.13 7.35
C ILE A 133 48.26 5.58 8.02
N TRP A 134 47.74 6.26 9.05
CA TRP A 134 46.51 5.90 9.73
C TRP A 134 45.32 5.79 8.76
N THR A 135 45.22 6.75 7.84
CA THR A 135 44.18 6.75 6.80
C THR A 135 44.31 5.56 5.85
N LEU A 136 45.53 5.23 5.42
CA LEU A 136 45.78 4.06 4.57
C LEU A 136 45.50 2.73 5.30
N LEU A 137 45.82 2.63 6.59
CA LEU A 137 45.55 1.44 7.39
C LEU A 137 44.05 1.18 7.56
N ARG A 138 43.24 2.23 7.81
CA ARG A 138 41.78 2.12 7.86
C ARG A 138 41.13 1.74 6.53
N ALA A 139 41.86 1.91 5.43
CA ALA A 139 41.43 1.51 4.08
C ALA A 139 41.95 0.13 3.65
N GLY A 140 42.60 -0.62 4.55
CA GLY A 140 43.21 -1.91 4.22
C GLY A 140 44.42 -1.83 3.28
N ARG A 141 44.96 -0.63 3.02
CA ARG A 141 46.06 -0.37 2.05
C ARG A 141 47.43 -0.45 2.73
N LEU A 142 47.71 -1.58 3.39
CA LEU A 142 48.92 -1.79 4.19
C LEU A 142 50.22 -1.65 3.36
N GLU A 143 50.24 -2.18 2.14
CA GLU A 143 51.42 -2.11 1.27
C GLU A 143 51.75 -0.66 0.91
N GLU A 144 50.74 0.15 0.59
CA GLU A 144 50.94 1.56 0.28
C GLU A 144 51.39 2.36 1.51
N ALA A 145 50.86 2.05 2.70
CA ALA A 145 51.34 2.65 3.95
C ALA A 145 52.83 2.35 4.18
N CYS A 146 53.26 1.12 3.88
CA CYS A 146 54.67 0.73 3.96
C CYS A 146 55.54 1.45 2.91
N GLU A 147 55.05 1.62 1.68
CA GLU A 147 55.73 2.39 0.63
C GLU A 147 55.86 3.87 1.00
N LEU A 148 54.81 4.45 1.59
CA LEU A 148 54.82 5.82 2.08
C LEU A 148 55.89 6.02 3.15
N CYS A 149 55.97 5.11 4.14
CA CYS A 149 57.03 5.11 5.16
C CYS A 149 58.44 5.05 4.55
N ARG A 150 58.65 4.20 3.55
CA ARG A 150 59.95 4.08 2.86
C ARG A 150 60.29 5.35 2.07
N SER A 151 59.31 5.93 1.38
CA SER A 151 59.48 7.17 0.61
C SER A 151 59.84 8.36 1.50
N ALA A 152 59.27 8.41 2.71
CA ALA A 152 59.56 9.42 3.72
C ALA A 152 60.94 9.25 4.40
N GLY A 153 61.68 8.19 4.10
CA GLY A 153 62.97 7.90 4.75
C GLY A 153 62.85 7.23 6.12
N GLN A 154 61.69 6.63 6.44
CA GLN A 154 61.41 5.94 7.69
C GLN A 154 61.13 4.44 7.47
N PRO A 155 62.09 3.66 6.90
CA PRO A 155 61.89 2.25 6.60
C PRO A 155 61.66 1.38 7.86
N TRP A 156 62.05 1.87 9.04
CA TRP A 156 61.78 1.22 10.32
C TRP A 156 60.28 1.20 10.66
N ARG A 157 59.51 2.22 10.28
CA ARG A 157 58.03 2.22 10.40
C ARG A 157 57.41 1.18 9.46
N ALA A 158 57.90 1.08 8.22
CA ALA A 158 57.46 0.04 7.29
C ALA A 158 57.73 -1.37 7.83
N ALA A 159 58.89 -1.60 8.46
CA ALA A 159 59.23 -2.86 9.10
C ALA A 159 58.35 -3.17 10.31
N SER A 160 57.85 -2.14 11.00
CA SER A 160 56.91 -2.27 12.11
C SER A 160 55.49 -2.56 11.61
N LEU A 161 55.03 -1.88 10.56
CA LEU A 161 53.68 -2.09 10.01
C LEU A 161 53.50 -3.47 9.38
N CYS A 162 54.55 -4.00 8.74
CA CYS A 162 54.53 -5.30 8.07
C CYS A 162 55.64 -6.19 8.63
N PRO A 163 55.45 -6.75 9.84
CA PRO A 163 56.42 -7.65 10.43
C PRO A 163 56.50 -8.96 9.61
N PHE A 164 57.63 -9.65 9.69
CA PHE A 164 57.87 -10.96 9.05
C PHE A 164 57.91 -10.98 7.51
N GLY A 165 58.16 -9.84 6.86
CA GLY A 165 58.67 -9.83 5.48
C GLY A 165 57.62 -9.90 4.37
N GLY A 166 56.45 -9.28 4.57
CA GLY A 166 55.46 -9.10 3.49
C GLY A 166 54.42 -10.20 3.35
N PHE A 167 54.36 -11.16 4.27
CA PHE A 167 53.28 -12.14 4.30
C PHE A 167 51.97 -11.51 4.75
N ASP A 168 50.89 -11.89 4.09
CA ASP A 168 49.56 -11.40 4.42
C ASP A 168 49.02 -12.20 5.60
N HIS A 169 48.99 -11.60 6.79
CA HIS A 169 48.55 -12.27 8.00
C HIS A 169 47.05 -12.09 8.26
N PHE A 170 46.34 -11.36 7.40
CA PHE A 170 44.91 -11.11 7.57
C PHE A 170 44.12 -12.42 7.47
N PRO A 171 43.22 -12.74 8.41
CA PRO A 171 42.62 -14.07 8.51
C PRO A 171 41.47 -14.26 7.49
N SER A 172 41.80 -14.21 6.20
CA SER A 172 40.87 -14.31 5.06
C SER A 172 41.30 -15.37 4.05
N VAL A 173 40.37 -15.83 3.23
CA VAL A 173 40.63 -16.81 2.16
C VAL A 173 41.50 -16.19 1.06
N GLU A 174 41.30 -14.91 0.76
CA GLU A 174 42.13 -14.15 -0.19
C GLU A 174 43.59 -14.11 0.24
N ALA A 175 43.86 -13.85 1.52
CA ALA A 175 45.22 -13.86 2.08
C ALA A 175 45.85 -15.25 1.97
N MET A 176 45.09 -16.32 2.23
CA MET A 176 45.56 -17.70 2.01
C MET A 176 45.93 -17.95 0.54
N HIS A 177 45.14 -17.46 -0.41
CA HIS A 177 45.43 -17.59 -1.84
C HIS A 177 46.67 -16.78 -2.25
N LYS A 178 46.81 -15.55 -1.75
CA LYS A 178 47.97 -14.67 -2.01
C LYS A 178 49.27 -15.27 -1.48
N ASN A 179 49.23 -15.88 -0.29
CA ASN A 179 50.37 -16.56 0.31
C ASN A 179 50.69 -17.91 -0.36
N GLY A 180 49.68 -18.62 -0.87
CA GLY A 180 49.84 -19.89 -1.59
C GLY A 180 50.41 -21.05 -0.75
N LYS A 181 50.79 -22.17 -1.41
CA LYS A 181 51.40 -23.34 -0.74
C LYS A 181 52.91 -23.20 -0.57
N MET A 182 53.37 -22.19 0.15
CA MET A 182 54.80 -22.04 0.41
C MET A 182 55.27 -23.00 1.51
N ARG A 183 55.88 -24.13 1.14
CA ARG A 183 56.57 -25.02 2.12
C ARG A 183 57.63 -24.27 2.93
N THR A 184 58.20 -23.21 2.37
CA THR A 184 59.09 -22.28 3.06
C THR A 184 58.41 -21.59 4.24
N LEU A 185 57.17 -21.12 4.09
CA LEU A 185 56.40 -20.51 5.19
C LEU A 185 56.16 -21.51 6.33
N GLN A 186 55.79 -22.73 5.97
CA GLN A 186 55.60 -23.80 6.93
C GLN A 186 56.89 -24.15 7.69
N ALA A 187 58.03 -24.21 6.98
CA ALA A 187 59.34 -24.43 7.58
C ALA A 187 59.75 -23.26 8.50
N PHE A 188 59.56 -22.02 8.06
CA PHE A 188 59.84 -20.83 8.88
C PHE A 188 59.00 -20.82 10.16
N GLU A 189 57.73 -21.19 10.10
CA GLU A 189 56.93 -21.26 11.32
C GLU A 189 57.40 -22.37 12.27
N LEU A 190 57.77 -23.54 11.72
CA LEU A 190 58.32 -24.66 12.50
C LEU A 190 59.64 -24.31 13.19
N GLU A 191 60.51 -23.55 12.52
CA GLU A 191 61.84 -23.18 13.00
C GLU A 191 61.84 -21.91 13.86
N SER A 192 61.06 -20.89 13.47
CA SER A 192 61.09 -19.54 14.07
C SER A 192 59.93 -19.29 15.02
N GLY A 193 58.89 -20.12 15.02
CA GLY A 193 57.71 -19.93 15.88
C GLY A 193 56.98 -18.62 15.56
N ILE A 194 56.72 -18.34 14.27
CA ILE A 194 56.11 -17.08 13.79
C ILE A 194 54.86 -16.73 14.59
N GLY A 195 54.00 -17.69 14.94
CA GLY A 195 52.82 -17.41 15.77
C GLY A 195 53.14 -16.88 17.19
N HIS A 196 54.25 -17.31 17.79
CA HIS A 196 54.74 -16.76 19.07
C HIS A 196 55.39 -15.39 18.88
N GLN A 197 56.19 -15.23 17.81
CA GLN A 197 56.79 -13.95 17.45
C GLN A 197 55.73 -12.87 17.12
N TRP A 198 54.62 -13.26 16.50
CA TRP A 198 53.48 -12.40 16.20
C TRP A 198 52.84 -11.87 17.48
N ARG A 199 52.63 -12.71 18.50
CA ARG A 199 52.15 -12.23 19.80
C ARG A 199 53.12 -11.27 20.49
N LEU A 200 54.41 -11.59 20.47
CA LEU A 200 55.43 -10.69 21.00
C LEU A 200 55.43 -9.34 20.26
N TRP A 201 55.25 -9.37 18.94
CA TRP A 201 55.12 -8.16 18.13
C TRP A 201 53.90 -7.32 18.52
N ARG A 202 52.72 -7.95 18.67
CA ARG A 202 51.53 -7.22 19.09
C ARG A 202 51.65 -6.71 20.54
N TRP A 203 52.31 -7.45 21.43
CA TRP A 203 52.65 -6.97 22.78
C TRP A 203 53.55 -5.73 22.74
N ALA A 204 54.61 -5.77 21.93
CA ALA A 204 55.51 -4.64 21.75
C ALA A 204 54.76 -3.41 21.22
N SER A 205 53.84 -3.63 20.27
CA SER A 205 52.96 -2.59 19.74
C SER A 205 52.02 -2.01 20.81
N TYR A 206 51.47 -2.85 21.70
CA TYR A 206 50.69 -2.40 22.85
C TYR A 206 51.51 -1.49 23.77
N CYS A 207 52.70 -1.94 24.18
CA CYS A 207 53.60 -1.15 25.02
C CYS A 207 54.02 0.16 24.36
N ALA A 208 54.27 0.15 23.04
CA ALA A 208 54.56 1.35 22.27
C ALA A 208 53.38 2.33 22.30
N SER A 209 52.16 1.85 22.05
CA SER A 209 50.95 2.70 22.06
C SER A 209 50.71 3.37 23.42
N GLU A 210 50.92 2.67 24.53
CA GLU A 210 50.77 3.23 25.87
C GLU A 210 51.84 4.28 26.19
N LYS A 211 53.10 4.01 25.84
CA LYS A 211 54.22 4.96 26.06
C LYS A 211 54.10 6.21 25.20
N ILE A 212 53.68 6.08 23.95
CA ILE A 212 53.48 7.22 23.05
C ILE A 212 52.32 8.09 23.56
N ALA A 213 51.28 7.49 24.15
CA ALA A 213 50.15 8.24 24.70
C ALA A 213 50.52 9.14 25.89
N GLU A 214 51.67 8.93 26.53
CA GLU A 214 52.19 9.81 27.59
C GLU A 214 52.84 11.10 27.02
N GLN A 215 53.12 11.13 25.72
CA GLN A 215 53.75 12.27 25.04
C GLN A 215 52.72 13.24 24.49
N ASP A 216 53.04 14.54 24.55
CA ASP A 216 52.26 15.55 23.85
C ASP A 216 52.53 15.44 22.34
N GLY A 217 51.52 15.12 21.53
CA GLY A 217 51.56 15.23 20.05
C GLY A 217 52.11 14.04 19.25
N GLY A 218 51.78 12.81 19.64
CA GLY A 218 51.96 11.59 18.82
C GLY A 218 50.64 10.83 18.62
N ARG A 219 49.57 11.53 18.21
CA ARG A 219 48.21 10.97 18.26
C ARG A 219 48.06 9.85 17.24
N TYR A 220 48.46 10.11 16.00
CA TYR A 220 48.35 9.10 14.95
C TYR A 220 49.38 7.98 15.09
N GLU A 221 50.57 8.25 15.64
CA GLU A 221 51.52 7.19 15.98
C GLU A 221 50.93 6.20 17.00
N MET A 222 50.30 6.74 18.05
CA MET A 222 49.58 5.96 19.04
C MET A 222 48.49 5.10 18.38
N ALA A 223 47.65 5.68 17.52
CA ALA A 223 46.61 4.94 16.80
C ALA A 223 47.16 3.83 15.91
N VAL A 224 48.23 4.10 15.17
CA VAL A 224 48.89 3.12 14.29
C VAL A 224 49.31 1.90 15.10
N TYR A 225 50.04 2.08 16.20
CA TYR A 225 50.46 0.95 17.04
C TYR A 225 49.30 0.32 17.83
N ALA A 226 48.34 1.12 18.30
CA ALA A 226 47.15 0.63 19.00
C ALA A 226 46.29 -0.28 18.10
N SER A 227 46.17 0.02 16.81
CA SER A 227 45.42 -0.79 15.84
C SER A 227 46.08 -2.14 15.53
N GLN A 228 47.40 -2.25 15.71
CA GLN A 228 48.16 -3.50 15.54
C GLN A 228 48.08 -4.39 16.80
N SER A 229 47.75 -3.80 17.94
CA SER A 229 47.67 -4.49 19.23
C SER A 229 46.28 -4.56 19.83
N SER A 230 45.23 -4.17 19.09
CA SER A 230 43.83 -4.17 19.56
C SER A 230 43.59 -3.32 20.82
N ASN A 231 44.34 -2.22 21.00
CA ASN A 231 44.23 -1.33 22.17
C ASN A 231 43.13 -0.27 21.97
N LEU A 232 41.87 -0.67 22.17
CA LEU A 232 40.69 0.19 21.96
C LEU A 232 40.71 1.48 22.78
N ARG A 233 41.23 1.46 24.00
CA ARG A 233 41.34 2.64 24.87
C ARG A 233 42.09 3.78 24.19
N ARG A 234 43.09 3.45 23.37
CA ARG A 234 43.92 4.41 22.63
C ARG A 234 43.39 4.69 21.23
N LEU A 235 42.70 3.72 20.64
CA LEU A 235 42.18 3.81 19.28
C LEU A 235 40.90 4.66 19.17
N LEU A 236 39.92 4.40 20.03
CA LEU A 236 38.58 5.00 19.94
C LEU A 236 38.54 6.54 20.04
N PRO A 237 39.38 7.21 20.86
CA PRO A 237 39.40 8.68 20.91
C PRO A 237 39.82 9.37 19.61
N ILE A 238 40.47 8.63 18.69
CA ILE A 238 40.96 9.14 17.40
C ILE A 238 39.94 8.88 16.28
N CYS A 239 39.00 7.96 16.50
CA CYS A 239 37.91 7.66 15.60
C CYS A 239 36.82 8.75 15.68
N THR A 240 36.84 9.71 14.75
CA THR A 240 35.92 10.86 14.73
C THR A 240 34.60 10.62 14.01
N ASP A 241 34.50 9.50 13.28
CA ASP A 241 33.34 9.06 12.49
C ASP A 241 32.96 7.63 12.84
N TRP A 242 31.71 7.27 12.50
CA TRP A 242 31.12 5.99 12.88
C TRP A 242 31.87 4.81 12.24
N GLU A 243 32.23 4.92 10.96
CA GLU A 243 32.96 3.89 10.22
C GLU A 243 34.28 3.55 10.89
N SER A 244 35.04 4.56 11.30
CA SER A 244 36.31 4.39 11.99
C SER A 244 36.17 3.70 13.34
N ALA A 245 35.16 4.10 14.13
CA ALA A 245 34.92 3.53 15.45
C ALA A 245 34.41 2.09 15.36
N CYS A 246 33.49 1.83 14.43
CA CYS A 246 32.97 0.49 14.15
C CYS A 246 34.07 -0.44 13.63
N TRP A 247 34.89 0.02 12.67
CA TRP A 247 36.05 -0.71 12.16
C TRP A 247 37.03 -1.04 13.29
N ALA A 248 37.37 -0.04 14.12
CA ALA A 248 38.30 -0.21 15.24
C ALA A 248 37.80 -1.31 16.20
N MET A 249 36.52 -1.30 16.58
CA MET A 249 35.96 -2.31 17.46
C MET A 249 35.86 -3.70 16.81
N ALA A 250 35.37 -3.79 15.58
CA ALA A 250 35.19 -5.07 14.88
C ALA A 250 36.54 -5.73 14.58
N LYS A 251 37.52 -4.96 14.08
CA LYS A 251 38.89 -5.42 13.83
C LYS A 251 39.57 -5.84 15.12
N SER A 252 39.51 -5.02 16.16
CA SER A 252 40.12 -5.31 17.46
C SER A 252 39.56 -6.60 18.07
N TRP A 253 38.24 -6.77 18.02
CA TRP A 253 37.57 -7.97 18.51
C TRP A 253 38.02 -9.21 17.71
N LEU A 254 37.97 -9.16 16.38
CA LEU A 254 38.43 -10.25 15.51
C LEU A 254 39.87 -10.64 15.79
N ASP A 255 40.76 -9.65 15.91
CA ASP A 255 42.18 -9.83 16.20
C ASP A 255 42.41 -10.55 17.54
N VAL A 256 41.65 -10.21 18.58
CA VAL A 256 41.74 -10.82 19.91
C VAL A 256 41.19 -12.25 19.93
N GLN A 257 40.10 -12.51 19.18
CA GLN A 257 39.54 -13.86 19.05
C GLN A 257 40.54 -14.78 18.35
N VAL A 258 41.15 -14.32 17.26
CA VAL A 258 42.22 -15.04 16.57
C VAL A 258 43.39 -15.32 17.50
N ASP A 259 43.88 -14.32 18.25
CA ASP A 259 45.00 -14.51 19.19
C ASP A 259 44.70 -15.59 20.24
N SER A 260 43.47 -15.61 20.75
CA SER A 260 42.99 -16.58 21.76
C SER A 260 42.98 -18.00 21.20
N ILE A 261 42.47 -18.19 19.99
CA ILE A 261 42.46 -19.50 19.31
C ILE A 261 43.88 -19.97 19.01
N LEU A 262 44.74 -19.08 18.52
CA LEU A 262 46.14 -19.41 18.30
C LEU A 262 46.85 -19.78 19.60
N ALA A 263 46.38 -19.33 20.76
CA ALA A 263 47.04 -19.59 22.06
C ALA A 263 46.78 -21.03 22.49
N GLN A 264 45.51 -21.43 22.36
CA GLN A 264 45.08 -22.80 22.56
C GLN A 264 45.77 -23.76 21.58
N PHE A 265 45.85 -23.37 20.30
CA PHE A 265 46.53 -24.17 19.28
C PHE A 265 48.02 -24.39 19.58
N GLN A 266 48.74 -23.36 20.04
CA GLN A 266 50.15 -23.48 20.42
C GLN A 266 50.34 -24.35 21.67
N GLN A 267 49.48 -24.20 22.67
CA GLN A 267 49.50 -25.02 23.88
C GLN A 267 49.28 -26.51 23.56
N ALA A 268 48.28 -26.83 22.72
CA ALA A 268 48.00 -28.19 22.27
C ALA A 268 49.19 -28.83 21.52
N ARG A 269 49.94 -28.05 20.72
CA ARG A 269 51.17 -28.53 20.05
C ARG A 269 52.33 -28.79 21.01
N LEU A 270 52.45 -28.02 22.09
CA LEU A 270 53.48 -28.20 23.11
C LEU A 270 53.20 -29.44 23.97
N GLU A 271 51.95 -29.64 24.38
CA GLU A 271 51.48 -30.83 25.10
C GLU A 271 51.63 -32.10 24.24
N GLY A 272 51.36 -32.02 22.93
CA GLY A 272 51.56 -33.12 21.98
C GLY A 272 53.03 -33.49 21.73
N LYS A 273 53.98 -32.56 21.90
CA LYS A 273 55.42 -32.85 21.82
C LYS A 273 55.94 -33.57 23.08
N GLN A 274 55.38 -33.26 24.26
CA GLN A 274 55.77 -33.92 25.52
C GLN A 274 55.43 -35.41 25.56
N PHE A 275 54.40 -35.87 24.85
CA PHE A 275 54.08 -37.31 24.74
C PHE A 275 54.98 -38.07 23.74
N GLY A 276 55.77 -37.38 22.91
CA GLY A 276 56.60 -37.99 21.85
C GLY A 276 58.07 -38.20 22.20
N GLU A 277 58.55 -37.64 23.31
CA GLU A 277 59.98 -37.61 23.69
C GLU A 277 60.35 -38.45 24.93
N ASP A 278 59.54 -39.43 25.32
CA ASP A 278 59.86 -40.35 26.44
C ASP A 278 60.70 -41.59 26.02
N ILE A 279 61.63 -41.45 25.06
CA ILE A 279 62.69 -42.45 24.81
C ILE A 279 64.02 -41.74 24.50
N ASN A 280 64.58 -41.03 25.48
CA ASN A 280 66.02 -41.10 25.82
C ASN A 280 66.34 -40.11 26.94
N GLY A 281 66.79 -40.66 28.07
CA GLY A 281 67.21 -39.87 29.23
C GLY A 281 68.42 -38.98 28.93
N SER A 282 68.21 -37.68 29.05
CA SER A 282 69.25 -36.73 29.45
C SER A 282 68.58 -35.49 30.03
N SER A 283 68.77 -35.31 31.34
CA SER A 283 68.38 -34.15 32.12
C SER A 283 68.85 -32.83 31.50
N MET A 284 67.91 -32.00 31.07
CA MET A 284 68.04 -30.54 31.03
C MET A 284 66.98 -29.95 31.97
N GLN A 285 67.16 -30.22 33.26
CA GLN A 285 66.52 -29.45 34.33
C GLN A 285 67.19 -28.07 34.37
N GLY A 286 66.50 -27.05 33.89
CA GLY A 286 66.95 -25.67 34.03
C GLY A 286 66.32 -24.71 33.05
N LEU A 287 64.99 -24.60 33.03
CA LEU A 287 64.21 -23.43 32.55
C LEU A 287 62.73 -23.44 32.98
N SER A 288 62.33 -24.33 33.90
CA SER A 288 61.01 -24.29 34.53
C SER A 288 61.03 -23.37 35.76
N SER A 289 60.98 -22.04 35.59
CA SER A 289 60.57 -21.11 36.68
C SER A 289 60.42 -19.61 36.31
N THR A 290 59.97 -19.24 35.10
CA THR A 290 59.49 -17.84 34.85
C THR A 290 58.32 -17.74 33.87
N ALA A 291 57.48 -18.77 33.75
CA ALA A 291 56.25 -18.72 32.92
C ALA A 291 55.07 -18.06 33.66
N SER A 292 55.30 -16.95 34.36
CA SER A 292 54.25 -16.21 35.09
C SER A 292 53.98 -14.82 34.51
N SER A 293 54.33 -14.57 33.25
CA SER A 293 54.00 -13.31 32.55
C SER A 293 53.92 -13.50 31.02
N GLU A 294 53.21 -14.53 30.57
CA GLU A 294 52.97 -14.80 29.13
C GLU A 294 51.48 -14.85 28.77
N ASN A 295 50.61 -14.29 29.62
CA ASN A 295 49.22 -14.06 29.23
C ASN A 295 49.16 -12.77 28.40
N TRP A 296 48.57 -12.83 27.20
CA TRP A 296 48.16 -11.65 26.42
C TRP A 296 47.56 -10.59 27.37
N PRO A 297 47.88 -9.27 27.24
CA PRO A 297 47.61 -8.33 28.32
C PRO A 297 46.12 -8.41 28.71
N CYS A 298 45.82 -8.79 29.96
CA CYS A 298 44.44 -8.87 30.44
C CYS A 298 43.69 -7.56 30.18
N HIS A 299 44.41 -6.43 30.29
CA HIS A 299 43.92 -5.11 29.95
C HIS A 299 43.41 -4.95 28.51
N VAL A 300 43.96 -5.66 27.52
CA VAL A 300 43.45 -5.63 26.13
C VAL A 300 42.19 -6.48 26.00
N LEU A 301 42.14 -7.64 26.69
CA LEU A 301 40.96 -8.51 26.74
C LEU A 301 39.77 -7.78 27.41
N ASP A 302 40.02 -7.10 28.52
CA ASP A 302 39.01 -6.36 29.29
C ASP A 302 38.38 -5.21 28.50
N GLN A 303 39.08 -4.69 27.48
CA GLN A 303 38.59 -3.63 26.61
C GLN A 303 37.62 -4.13 25.53
N GLN A 304 37.69 -5.41 25.15
CA GLN A 304 36.92 -5.91 24.02
C GLN A 304 35.42 -5.98 24.33
N PRO A 305 34.55 -5.79 23.32
CA PRO A 305 33.15 -6.15 23.47
C PRO A 305 33.00 -7.67 23.66
N ARG A 306 31.96 -8.11 24.37
CA ARG A 306 31.71 -9.54 24.60
C ARG A 306 31.17 -10.21 23.34
N ASP A 307 30.28 -9.51 22.66
CA ASP A 307 29.56 -9.92 21.47
C ASP A 307 29.25 -8.69 20.60
N LEU A 308 28.64 -8.91 19.44
CA LEU A 308 28.27 -7.86 18.51
C LEU A 308 27.26 -6.85 19.10
N PRO A 309 26.20 -7.25 19.85
CA PRO A 309 25.35 -6.31 20.56
C PRO A 309 26.11 -5.40 21.52
N ALA A 310 27.03 -5.94 22.33
CA ALA A 310 27.85 -5.13 23.23
C ALA A 310 28.80 -4.18 22.47
N LEU A 311 29.26 -4.57 21.28
CA LEU A 311 30.03 -3.69 20.39
C LEU A 311 29.18 -2.48 19.99
N LEU A 312 27.98 -2.72 19.47
CA LEU A 312 27.08 -1.64 19.04
C LEU A 312 26.65 -0.76 20.22
N GLN A 313 26.38 -1.35 21.39
CA GLN A 313 26.09 -0.58 22.61
C GLN A 313 27.26 0.34 23.01
N LYS A 314 28.51 -0.10 22.85
CA LYS A 314 29.70 0.74 23.10
C LYS A 314 29.79 1.91 22.13
N LEU A 315 29.31 1.79 20.88
CA LEU A 315 29.27 2.91 19.92
C LEU A 315 28.28 4.01 20.34
N HIS A 316 27.22 3.69 21.07
CA HIS A 316 26.32 4.71 21.63
C HIS A 316 26.91 5.44 22.85
N SER A 317 27.95 4.90 23.50
CA SER A 317 28.52 5.46 24.74
C SER A 317 29.45 6.65 24.46
N SER A 318 28.96 7.87 24.71
CA SER A 318 29.75 9.11 24.59
C SER A 318 30.91 9.23 25.58
N GLU A 319 31.01 8.35 26.58
CA GLU A 319 32.16 8.27 27.49
C GLU A 319 33.37 7.57 26.86
N VAL A 320 33.12 6.69 25.88
CA VAL A 320 34.11 5.77 25.31
C VAL A 320 34.49 6.18 23.89
N VAL A 321 33.54 6.71 23.12
CA VAL A 321 33.75 7.15 21.72
C VAL A 321 33.54 8.65 21.57
N HIS A 322 34.04 9.22 20.47
CA HIS A 322 33.83 10.63 20.14
C HIS A 322 32.33 10.96 20.01
N GLU A 323 31.89 12.13 20.48
CA GLU A 323 30.47 12.52 20.52
C GLU A 323 29.78 12.44 19.14
N ALA A 324 30.52 12.73 18.06
CA ALA A 324 30.01 12.62 16.69
C ALA A 324 29.61 11.18 16.33
N VAL A 325 30.30 10.17 16.87
CA VAL A 325 29.98 8.74 16.66
C VAL A 325 28.66 8.39 17.34
N SER A 326 28.51 8.77 18.61
CA SER A 326 27.27 8.54 19.37
C SER A 326 26.07 9.21 18.69
N ARG A 327 26.24 10.43 18.16
CA ARG A 327 25.19 11.10 17.36
C ARG A 327 24.91 10.39 16.04
N ALA A 328 25.93 9.90 15.33
CA ALA A 328 25.75 9.17 14.09
C ALA A 328 24.99 7.85 14.29
N CYS A 329 25.12 7.18 15.44
CA CYS A 329 24.35 5.97 15.75
C CYS A 329 22.83 6.22 15.77
N GLU A 330 22.38 7.46 16.00
CA GLU A 330 20.95 7.82 15.97
C GLU A 330 20.44 8.11 14.54
N GLU A 331 21.31 8.21 13.54
CA GLU A 331 20.91 8.44 12.15
C GLU A 331 20.24 7.18 11.56
N GLN A 332 19.15 7.37 10.80
CA GLN A 332 18.31 6.27 10.33
C GLN A 332 19.09 5.22 9.49
N HIS A 333 19.98 5.66 8.61
CA HIS A 333 20.79 4.73 7.80
C HIS A 333 21.77 3.91 8.65
N ARG A 334 22.32 4.47 9.74
CA ARG A 334 23.17 3.73 10.69
C ARG A 334 22.37 2.74 11.51
N GLN A 335 21.17 3.10 11.92
CA GLN A 335 20.28 2.14 12.58
C GLN A 335 19.97 0.96 11.66
N ILE A 336 19.77 1.19 10.36
CA ILE A 336 19.60 0.11 9.37
C ILE A 336 20.87 -0.76 9.30
N GLU A 337 22.04 -0.17 9.08
CA GLU A 337 23.32 -0.90 8.99
C GLU A 337 23.57 -1.75 10.25
N MET A 338 23.36 -1.18 11.44
CA MET A 338 23.53 -1.89 12.72
C MET A 338 22.55 -3.05 12.88
N ASN A 339 21.29 -2.91 12.45
CA ASN A 339 20.33 -4.01 12.47
C ASN A 339 20.69 -5.12 11.47
N LEU A 340 21.18 -4.76 10.28
CA LEU A 340 21.69 -5.70 9.28
C LEU A 340 22.91 -6.47 9.83
N MET A 341 23.80 -5.78 10.56
CA MET A 341 24.93 -6.43 11.24
C MET A 341 24.45 -7.42 12.29
N LEU A 342 23.42 -7.11 13.08
CA LEU A 342 22.85 -8.03 14.07
C LEU A 342 22.07 -9.20 13.45
N GLY A 343 21.64 -9.06 12.19
CA GLY A 343 20.74 -10.01 11.54
C GLY A 343 19.31 -9.98 12.07
N ASP A 344 18.92 -8.94 12.83
CA ASP A 344 17.56 -8.78 13.36
C ASP A 344 16.67 -8.06 12.33
N MET A 345 16.30 -8.80 11.29
CA MET A 345 15.41 -8.29 10.25
C MET A 345 14.00 -7.99 10.78
N ALA A 346 13.59 -8.65 11.86
CA ALA A 346 12.27 -8.46 12.46
C ALA A 346 12.15 -7.08 13.09
N HIS A 347 13.18 -6.66 13.82
CA HIS A 347 13.24 -5.34 14.43
C HIS A 347 13.44 -4.24 13.37
N LEU A 348 14.25 -4.50 12.34
CA LEU A 348 14.42 -3.58 11.21
C LEU A 348 13.08 -3.20 10.56
N LEU A 349 12.21 -4.19 10.31
CA LEU A 349 10.87 -3.93 9.73
C LEU A 349 10.00 -3.05 10.65
N GLU A 350 10.07 -3.23 11.97
CA GLU A 350 9.34 -2.38 12.92
C GLU A 350 9.87 -0.95 12.94
N LEU A 351 11.20 -0.76 12.90
CA LEU A 351 11.80 0.57 12.85
C LEU A 351 11.39 1.29 11.57
N LEU A 352 11.47 0.60 10.42
CA LEU A 352 11.03 1.14 9.14
C LEU A 352 9.55 1.52 9.17
N TRP A 353 8.69 0.65 9.71
CA TRP A 353 7.27 0.95 9.87
C TRP A 353 7.02 2.16 10.78
N ALA A 354 7.69 2.23 11.94
CA ALA A 354 7.54 3.33 12.88
C ALA A 354 7.94 4.70 12.30
N TRP A 355 8.86 4.73 11.33
CA TRP A 355 9.25 5.97 10.65
C TRP A 355 8.29 6.42 9.56
N ILE A 356 7.50 5.50 8.99
CA ILE A 356 6.60 5.79 7.87
C ILE A 356 5.11 5.76 8.24
N SER A 357 4.77 5.14 9.36
CA SER A 357 3.39 4.93 9.80
C SER A 357 2.69 6.27 9.99
N PRO A 358 1.43 6.40 9.56
CA PRO A 358 0.68 7.64 9.73
C PRO A 358 0.43 7.96 11.21
N SER A 359 0.47 9.25 11.58
CA SER A 359 0.14 9.68 12.94
C SER A 359 -1.36 9.60 13.18
N GLU A 360 -1.79 9.15 14.36
CA GLU A 360 -3.22 9.00 14.70
C GLU A 360 -4.06 10.29 14.56
N ASP A 361 -3.42 11.47 14.58
CA ASP A 361 -4.07 12.78 14.46
C ASP A 361 -4.36 13.24 13.03
N ASP A 362 -3.85 12.55 11.99
CA ASP A 362 -3.98 13.00 10.61
C ASP A 362 -5.23 12.39 9.94
N GLN A 363 -6.26 13.21 9.71
CA GLN A 363 -7.50 12.82 9.01
C GLN A 363 -7.27 12.38 7.56
N ASN A 364 -6.05 12.57 7.02
CA ASN A 364 -5.64 12.12 5.70
C ASN A 364 -4.70 10.91 5.83
N ILE A 365 -5.28 9.71 5.95
CA ILE A 365 -4.60 8.40 5.88
C ILE A 365 -3.68 8.28 4.64
N LEU A 366 -3.92 9.13 3.63
CA LEU A 366 -3.29 9.14 2.32
C LEU A 366 -1.92 9.85 2.25
N ARG A 367 -1.47 10.54 3.30
CA ARG A 367 -0.15 11.18 3.30
C ARG A 367 0.85 10.27 4.00
N PRO A 368 1.80 9.67 3.28
CA PRO A 368 2.89 8.96 3.93
C PRO A 368 3.71 9.97 4.74
N HIS A 369 3.96 9.61 5.99
CA HIS A 369 4.85 10.36 6.86
C HIS A 369 6.28 9.86 6.66
N GLY A 370 7.25 10.72 6.94
CA GLY A 370 8.67 10.37 6.83
C GLY A 370 9.32 10.68 5.48
N ASP A 371 10.60 10.34 5.39
CA ASP A 371 11.45 10.58 4.23
C ASP A 371 11.05 9.66 3.05
N PRO A 372 10.78 10.20 1.84
CA PRO A 372 10.50 9.40 0.65
C PRO A 372 11.55 8.34 0.32
N GLU A 373 12.82 8.60 0.64
CA GLU A 373 13.90 7.63 0.40
C GLU A 373 13.76 6.43 1.35
N MET A 374 13.36 6.66 2.60
CA MET A 374 13.11 5.61 3.58
C MET A 374 11.92 4.72 3.20
N LEU A 375 10.84 5.33 2.71
CA LEU A 375 9.67 4.59 2.24
C LEU A 375 10.02 3.71 1.04
N ARG A 376 10.79 4.25 0.09
CA ARG A 376 11.30 3.49 -1.05
C ARG A 376 12.21 2.35 -0.58
N PHE A 377 13.17 2.64 0.29
CA PHE A 377 14.08 1.64 0.83
C PHE A 377 13.33 0.50 1.52
N GLY A 378 12.38 0.84 2.42
CA GLY A 378 11.56 -0.15 3.11
C GLY A 378 10.77 -1.05 2.17
N ALA A 379 10.12 -0.48 1.14
CA ALA A 379 9.41 -1.26 0.14
C ALA A 379 10.34 -2.25 -0.60
N HIS A 380 11.53 -1.82 -1.00
CA HIS A 380 12.47 -2.68 -1.72
C HIS A 380 13.10 -3.74 -0.80
N VAL A 381 13.38 -3.41 0.45
CA VAL A 381 13.85 -4.39 1.46
C VAL A 381 12.81 -5.48 1.67
N VAL A 382 11.53 -5.13 1.80
CA VAL A 382 10.44 -6.12 1.93
C VAL A 382 10.41 -7.05 0.72
N LEU A 383 10.50 -6.52 -0.50
CA LEU A 383 10.51 -7.34 -1.73
C LEU A 383 11.73 -8.26 -1.81
N VAL A 384 12.92 -7.75 -1.47
CA VAL A 384 14.15 -8.55 -1.44
C VAL A 384 14.05 -9.65 -0.39
N LEU A 385 13.54 -9.34 0.82
CA LEU A 385 13.35 -10.32 1.87
C LEU A 385 12.36 -11.41 1.47
N ARG A 386 11.25 -11.06 0.82
CA ARG A 386 10.29 -12.06 0.30
C ARG A 386 10.95 -12.99 -0.71
N ASN A 387 11.75 -12.45 -1.63
CA ASN A 387 12.43 -13.24 -2.66
C ASN A 387 13.54 -14.14 -2.09
N LEU A 388 14.30 -13.68 -1.10
CA LEU A 388 15.40 -14.45 -0.51
C LEU A 388 14.93 -15.55 0.45
N LEU A 389 13.73 -15.44 1.01
CA LEU A 389 13.29 -16.19 2.19
C LEU A 389 12.08 -17.09 1.94
N ASP A 390 11.76 -17.40 0.67
CA ASP A 390 10.52 -18.08 0.31
C ASP A 390 10.38 -19.49 0.95
N ASP A 391 11.52 -20.18 1.20
CA ASP A 391 11.53 -21.59 1.62
C ASP A 391 12.13 -21.92 3.02
N ASP A 392 12.85 -21.02 3.71
CA ASP A 392 13.75 -21.43 4.83
C ASP A 392 13.59 -20.69 6.18
N VAL A 393 12.49 -19.97 6.44
CA VAL A 393 12.38 -19.11 7.64
C VAL A 393 11.33 -19.55 8.66
N LYS A 394 11.65 -19.32 9.95
CA LYS A 394 10.73 -19.47 11.09
C LYS A 394 9.40 -18.77 10.83
N ASP A 395 8.30 -19.47 11.07
CA ASP A 395 6.92 -19.01 10.82
C ASP A 395 6.64 -17.59 11.37
N ALA A 396 7.13 -17.28 12.57
CA ALA A 396 6.90 -15.98 13.22
C ALA A 396 7.50 -14.78 12.47
N PHE A 397 8.67 -14.94 11.83
CA PHE A 397 9.24 -13.85 11.03
C PHE A 397 8.52 -13.72 9.68
N LYS A 398 8.13 -14.85 9.08
CA LYS A 398 7.35 -14.86 7.83
C LYS A 398 6.02 -14.14 8.03
N GLU A 399 5.31 -14.40 9.13
CA GLU A 399 4.09 -13.67 9.50
C GLU A 399 4.33 -12.16 9.64
N LYS A 400 5.41 -11.77 10.30
CA LYS A 400 5.77 -10.36 10.46
C LYS A 400 6.15 -9.68 9.14
N LEU A 401 6.88 -10.37 8.28
CA LEU A 401 7.24 -9.89 6.93
C LEU A 401 6.01 -9.74 6.04
N THR A 402 5.01 -10.60 6.20
CA THR A 402 3.73 -10.45 5.50
C THR A 402 2.97 -9.26 6.06
N THR A 403 2.69 -9.24 7.36
CA THR A 403 1.87 -8.20 8.02
C THR A 403 2.49 -6.80 7.93
N VAL A 404 3.68 -6.60 8.49
CA VAL A 404 4.36 -5.30 8.48
C VAL A 404 4.84 -4.93 7.08
N GLY A 405 5.30 -5.93 6.30
CA GLY A 405 5.74 -5.68 4.94
C GLY A 405 4.60 -5.25 4.01
N ASP A 406 3.40 -5.80 4.16
CA ASP A 406 2.24 -5.36 3.39
C ASP A 406 1.83 -3.93 3.76
N LEU A 407 1.92 -3.54 5.03
CA LEU A 407 1.67 -2.16 5.45
C LEU A 407 2.68 -1.18 4.81
N ILE A 408 3.97 -1.53 4.80
CA ILE A 408 5.02 -0.73 4.14
C ILE A 408 4.75 -0.60 2.63
N LEU A 409 4.43 -1.71 1.96
CA LEU A 409 4.14 -1.74 0.53
C LEU A 409 2.88 -0.96 0.19
N HIS A 410 1.82 -1.10 0.99
CA HIS A 410 0.57 -0.35 0.84
C HIS A 410 0.83 1.16 0.95
N MET A 411 1.58 1.60 1.97
CA MET A 411 1.93 3.02 2.12
C MET A 411 2.78 3.54 0.96
N TYR A 412 3.70 2.73 0.42
CA TYR A 412 4.49 3.13 -0.75
C TYR A 412 3.65 3.19 -2.03
N ALA A 413 2.72 2.26 -2.23
CA ALA A 413 1.78 2.31 -3.35
C ALA A 413 0.91 3.59 -3.28
N MET A 414 0.42 3.94 -2.10
CA MET A 414 -0.32 5.18 -1.87
C MET A 414 0.52 6.43 -2.05
N TYR A 415 1.80 6.40 -1.66
CA TYR A 415 2.74 7.47 -1.97
C TYR A 415 2.88 7.69 -3.48
N LEU A 416 3.12 6.62 -4.25
CA LEU A 416 3.26 6.68 -5.70
C LEU A 416 2.00 7.26 -6.35
N PHE A 417 0.83 6.79 -5.91
CA PHE A 417 -0.46 7.31 -6.34
C PHE A 417 -0.63 8.81 -6.03
N SER A 418 -0.23 9.26 -4.83
CA SER A 418 -0.28 10.69 -4.44
C SER A 418 0.65 11.57 -5.28
N LYS A 419 1.77 11.01 -5.76
CA LYS A 419 2.76 11.69 -6.61
C LYS A 419 2.47 11.57 -8.10
N GLN A 420 1.33 10.99 -8.49
CA GLN A 420 0.92 10.76 -9.89
C GLN A 420 1.85 9.81 -10.65
N HIS A 421 2.59 8.96 -9.94
CA HIS A 421 3.35 7.84 -10.50
C HIS A 421 2.51 6.56 -10.49
N GLU A 422 1.31 6.67 -11.04
CA GLU A 422 0.29 5.62 -11.02
C GLU A 422 0.79 4.37 -11.77
N GLU A 423 1.63 4.55 -12.80
CA GLU A 423 2.21 3.47 -13.61
C GLU A 423 2.98 2.42 -12.81
N LEU A 424 3.52 2.77 -11.65
CA LEU A 424 4.28 1.86 -10.80
C LEU A 424 3.41 1.14 -9.77
N VAL A 425 2.20 1.61 -9.50
CA VAL A 425 1.37 1.13 -8.40
C VAL A 425 1.01 -0.34 -8.56
N GLY A 426 0.67 -0.77 -9.78
CA GLY A 426 0.29 -2.16 -10.04
C GLY A 426 1.38 -3.18 -9.66
N VAL A 427 2.65 -2.83 -9.86
CA VAL A 427 3.80 -3.68 -9.50
C VAL A 427 3.80 -3.95 -7.99
N TYR A 428 3.65 -2.93 -7.17
CA TYR A 428 3.67 -3.06 -5.71
C TYR A 428 2.36 -3.63 -5.15
N ALA A 429 1.21 -3.24 -5.72
CA ALA A 429 -0.10 -3.74 -5.31
C ALA A 429 -0.24 -5.26 -5.53
N SER A 430 0.34 -5.80 -6.61
CA SER A 430 0.35 -7.24 -6.89
C SER A 430 1.07 -8.10 -5.84
N GLN A 431 1.88 -7.47 -4.99
CA GLN A 431 2.65 -8.15 -3.94
C GLN A 431 1.94 -8.14 -2.59
N LEU A 432 0.82 -7.42 -2.45
CA LEU A 432 0.05 -7.33 -1.21
C LEU A 432 -0.85 -8.56 -1.00
N ALA A 433 -1.20 -8.84 0.25
CA ALA A 433 -2.29 -9.76 0.56
C ALA A 433 -3.62 -9.32 -0.08
N ARG A 434 -4.49 -10.29 -0.40
CA ARG A 434 -5.76 -10.09 -1.11
C ARG A 434 -6.57 -8.89 -0.60
N HIS A 435 -6.85 -8.85 0.71
CA HIS A 435 -7.66 -7.78 1.31
C HIS A 435 -7.05 -6.38 1.13
N LEU A 436 -5.75 -6.21 1.41
CA LEU A 436 -5.07 -4.92 1.27
C LEU A 436 -4.93 -4.46 -0.18
N CYS A 437 -4.75 -5.40 -1.12
CA CYS A 437 -4.74 -5.09 -2.54
C CYS A 437 -6.12 -4.60 -3.01
N VAL A 438 -7.18 -5.32 -2.61
CA VAL A 438 -8.56 -4.95 -2.95
C VAL A 438 -8.90 -3.57 -2.38
N ASP A 439 -8.63 -3.34 -1.09
CA ASP A 439 -8.89 -2.06 -0.43
C ASP A 439 -8.11 -0.90 -1.09
N LEU A 440 -6.83 -1.11 -1.41
CA LEU A 440 -5.99 -0.15 -2.12
C LEU A 440 -6.61 0.28 -3.46
N PHE A 441 -7.02 -0.68 -4.30
CA PHE A 441 -7.63 -0.37 -5.59
C PHE A 441 -8.97 0.34 -5.44
N ILE A 442 -9.82 -0.08 -4.49
CA ILE A 442 -11.09 0.58 -4.21
C ILE A 442 -10.86 2.05 -3.83
N GLU A 443 -9.96 2.33 -2.89
CA GLU A 443 -9.66 3.70 -2.47
C GLU A 443 -9.19 4.56 -3.63
N MET A 444 -8.27 4.05 -4.45
CA MET A 444 -7.77 4.77 -5.63
C MET A 444 -8.87 5.05 -6.67
N MET A 445 -9.75 4.07 -6.92
CA MET A 445 -10.88 4.22 -7.86
C MET A 445 -11.91 5.22 -7.34
N GLU A 446 -12.23 5.19 -6.05
CA GLU A 446 -13.14 6.17 -5.40
C GLU A 446 -12.55 7.60 -5.47
N LEU A 447 -11.26 7.75 -5.18
CA LEU A 447 -10.57 9.05 -5.25
C LEU A 447 -10.51 9.64 -6.66
N ARG A 448 -10.54 8.78 -7.70
CA ARG A 448 -10.53 9.19 -9.11
C ARG A 448 -11.91 9.15 -9.77
N LEU A 449 -12.99 8.95 -9.01
CA LEU A 449 -14.35 8.87 -9.56
C LEU A 449 -14.75 10.12 -10.36
N ASN A 450 -14.31 11.31 -9.95
CA ASN A 450 -14.58 12.57 -10.66
C ASN A 450 -13.46 13.01 -11.63
N SER A 451 -12.45 12.17 -11.85
CA SER A 451 -11.34 12.46 -12.76
C SER A 451 -11.71 12.21 -14.23
N SER A 452 -10.87 12.71 -15.15
CA SER A 452 -11.06 12.49 -16.59
C SER A 452 -11.04 11.00 -16.99
N MET A 453 -11.69 10.67 -18.11
CA MET A 453 -11.70 9.33 -18.70
C MET A 453 -10.31 8.71 -18.83
N HIS A 454 -9.34 9.51 -19.26
CA HIS A 454 -7.95 9.06 -19.46
C HIS A 454 -7.30 8.58 -18.16
N VAL A 455 -7.53 9.30 -17.05
CA VAL A 455 -6.97 8.93 -15.74
C VAL A 455 -7.63 7.65 -15.23
N LYS A 456 -8.96 7.54 -15.33
CA LYS A 456 -9.66 6.31 -14.95
C LYS A 456 -9.19 5.11 -15.78
N TYR A 457 -9.07 5.28 -17.09
CA TYR A 457 -8.61 4.20 -17.96
C TYR A 457 -7.21 3.72 -17.59
N LYS A 458 -6.28 4.61 -17.19
CA LYS A 458 -4.97 4.21 -16.68
C LYS A 458 -5.06 3.32 -15.44
N LEU A 459 -5.90 3.68 -14.46
CA LEU A 459 -6.10 2.84 -13.27
C LEU A 459 -6.70 1.48 -13.61
N PHE A 460 -7.68 1.45 -14.51
CA PHE A 460 -8.26 0.21 -15.02
C PHE A 460 -7.19 -0.67 -15.69
N LEU A 461 -6.33 -0.09 -16.53
CA LEU A 461 -5.22 -0.80 -17.15
C LEU A 461 -4.25 -1.40 -16.13
N LEU A 462 -3.93 -0.65 -15.06
CA LEU A 462 -3.02 -1.12 -14.01
C LEU A 462 -3.58 -2.34 -13.27
N GLY A 463 -4.87 -2.30 -12.91
CA GLY A 463 -5.51 -3.47 -12.31
C GLY A 463 -5.48 -4.67 -13.25
N MET A 464 -5.70 -4.43 -14.55
CA MET A 464 -5.81 -5.48 -15.54
C MET A 464 -4.47 -6.08 -16.00
N GLU A 465 -3.38 -5.31 -15.98
CA GLU A 465 -2.04 -5.77 -16.37
C GLU A 465 -1.36 -6.57 -15.24
N TYR A 466 -1.61 -6.20 -13.99
CA TYR A 466 -0.89 -6.74 -12.83
C TYR A 466 -1.69 -7.73 -11.97
N LEU A 467 -3.02 -7.81 -12.14
CA LEU A 467 -3.87 -8.77 -11.42
C LEU A 467 -4.58 -9.71 -12.40
N PRO A 468 -4.81 -10.98 -12.01
CA PRO A 468 -5.69 -11.86 -12.77
C PRO A 468 -7.12 -11.31 -12.78
N PHE A 469 -7.86 -11.52 -13.88
CA PHE A 469 -9.25 -11.06 -13.95
C PHE A 469 -10.13 -11.80 -12.94
N SER A 470 -10.16 -13.13 -13.02
CA SER A 470 -10.84 -14.03 -12.09
C SER A 470 -9.82 -14.87 -11.33
N SER A 471 -10.13 -15.23 -10.08
CA SER A 471 -9.20 -16.00 -9.25
C SER A 471 -9.21 -17.50 -9.59
N GLU A 472 -8.02 -18.09 -9.73
CA GLU A 472 -7.80 -19.55 -9.62
C GLU A 472 -7.23 -19.94 -8.24
N ASP A 473 -6.79 -18.95 -7.44
CA ASP A 473 -6.06 -19.08 -6.18
C ASP A 473 -6.61 -18.08 -5.16
N ASP A 474 -7.30 -18.57 -4.13
CA ASP A 474 -7.98 -17.75 -3.11
C ASP A 474 -7.05 -16.81 -2.33
N SER A 475 -5.73 -17.01 -2.41
CA SER A 475 -4.73 -16.20 -1.71
C SER A 475 -4.44 -14.84 -2.35
N LYS A 476 -4.72 -14.66 -3.65
CA LYS A 476 -4.43 -13.43 -4.39
C LYS A 476 -5.68 -12.63 -4.73
N ALA A 477 -5.53 -11.31 -4.80
CA ALA A 477 -6.58 -10.44 -5.30
C ALA A 477 -6.77 -10.64 -6.81
N CYS A 478 -8.03 -10.62 -7.25
CA CYS A 478 -8.39 -10.56 -8.65
C CYS A 478 -9.16 -9.26 -8.94
N PHE A 479 -9.18 -8.87 -10.21
CA PHE A 479 -9.83 -7.64 -10.64
C PHE A 479 -11.36 -7.71 -10.51
N GLU A 480 -11.94 -8.90 -10.65
CA GLU A 480 -13.36 -9.18 -10.47
C GLU A 480 -13.84 -8.86 -9.05
N ASP A 481 -13.10 -9.29 -8.01
CA ASP A 481 -13.38 -8.96 -6.60
C ASP A 481 -13.36 -7.44 -6.36
N ILE A 482 -12.38 -6.75 -6.94
CA ILE A 482 -12.24 -5.29 -6.82
C ILE A 482 -13.48 -4.62 -7.39
N LEU A 483 -13.88 -4.98 -8.60
CA LEU A 483 -15.05 -4.40 -9.26
C LEU A 483 -16.34 -4.67 -8.47
N GLU A 484 -16.55 -5.90 -7.99
CA GLU A 484 -17.72 -6.24 -7.18
C GLU A 484 -17.78 -5.42 -5.90
N ARG A 485 -16.64 -5.30 -5.19
CA ARG A 485 -16.59 -4.53 -3.95
C ARG A 485 -16.73 -3.02 -4.19
N VAL A 486 -16.20 -2.48 -5.28
CA VAL A 486 -16.43 -1.09 -5.72
C VAL A 486 -17.91 -0.84 -5.99
N LEU A 487 -18.61 -1.76 -6.67
CA LEU A 487 -20.03 -1.64 -6.98
C LEU A 487 -20.88 -1.70 -5.71
N LEU A 488 -20.57 -2.62 -4.78
CA LEU A 488 -21.24 -2.70 -3.47
C LEU A 488 -21.03 -1.44 -2.63
N ARG A 489 -19.78 -0.97 -2.49
CA ARG A 489 -19.47 0.27 -1.74
C ARG A 489 -20.07 1.51 -2.37
N SER A 490 -20.24 1.55 -3.69
CA SER A 490 -20.88 2.69 -4.36
C SER A 490 -22.35 2.89 -3.96
N ARG A 491 -23.03 1.82 -3.53
CA ARG A 491 -24.42 1.84 -3.07
C ARG A 491 -24.55 2.12 -1.57
N GLU A 492 -23.46 2.08 -0.81
CA GLU A 492 -23.43 2.45 0.61
C GLU A 492 -23.64 3.97 0.77
N MET A 493 -24.42 4.37 1.77
CA MET A 493 -24.71 5.78 2.01
C MET A 493 -23.47 6.46 2.60
N LYS A 494 -23.02 7.54 1.95
CA LYS A 494 -21.94 8.38 2.48
C LYS A 494 -22.54 9.41 3.44
N PRO A 495 -21.89 9.71 4.58
CA PRO A 495 -22.39 10.68 5.53
C PRO A 495 -22.48 12.05 4.85
N SER A 496 -23.69 12.62 4.86
CA SER A 496 -23.94 13.97 4.38
C SER A 496 -23.12 14.97 5.20
N LYS A 497 -22.44 15.93 4.57
CA LYS A 497 -21.78 17.02 5.31
C LYS A 497 -22.86 17.80 6.06
N PRO A 498 -22.60 18.38 7.24
CA PRO A 498 -23.59 19.21 7.92
C PRO A 498 -23.88 20.46 7.07
N VAL A 499 -24.95 20.41 6.26
CA VAL A 499 -25.42 21.51 5.43
C VAL A 499 -26.44 22.34 6.21
N GLY A 500 -26.45 23.67 5.99
CA GLY A 500 -27.24 24.61 6.78
C GLY A 500 -28.76 24.58 6.55
N LYS A 501 -29.25 24.06 5.41
CA LYS A 501 -30.69 23.97 5.08
C LYS A 501 -31.09 22.54 4.75
N LEU A 502 -32.27 22.13 5.23
CA LEU A 502 -32.86 20.80 4.97
C LEU A 502 -33.20 20.57 3.48
N SER A 503 -33.45 21.63 2.71
CA SER A 503 -33.62 21.57 1.26
C SER A 503 -32.37 21.09 0.53
N ASP A 504 -31.20 21.51 1.03
CA ASP A 504 -29.92 21.21 0.41
C ASP A 504 -29.53 19.74 0.66
N VAL A 505 -29.99 19.17 1.79
CA VAL A 505 -29.81 17.75 2.14
C VAL A 505 -30.57 16.84 1.19
N ALA A 506 -31.83 17.17 0.86
CA ALA A 506 -32.62 16.40 -0.10
C ALA A 506 -32.00 16.46 -1.52
N GLU A 507 -31.52 17.63 -1.96
CA GLU A 507 -30.82 17.74 -3.25
C GLU A 507 -29.47 17.01 -3.26
N GLU A 508 -28.70 17.05 -2.19
CA GLU A 508 -27.44 16.29 -2.07
C GLU A 508 -27.68 14.78 -2.12
N HIS A 509 -28.71 14.29 -1.42
CA HIS A 509 -29.15 12.89 -1.46
C HIS A 509 -29.50 12.45 -2.89
N ARG A 510 -30.21 13.29 -3.65
CA ARG A 510 -30.54 13.03 -5.06
C ARG A 510 -29.30 13.02 -5.95
N LEU A 511 -28.31 13.87 -5.69
CA LEU A 511 -27.03 13.90 -6.42
C LEU A 511 -26.17 12.64 -6.18
N GLN A 512 -26.44 11.84 -5.15
CA GLN A 512 -25.77 10.56 -4.97
C GLN A 512 -26.07 9.57 -6.12
N SER A 513 -27.22 9.71 -6.80
CA SER A 513 -27.54 8.93 -8.01
C SER A 513 -26.47 9.09 -9.11
N LEU A 514 -25.92 10.30 -9.27
CA LEU A 514 -24.83 10.55 -10.21
C LEU A 514 -23.56 9.78 -9.79
N GLN A 515 -23.20 9.82 -8.50
CA GLN A 515 -22.01 9.12 -8.01
C GLN A 515 -22.13 7.60 -8.19
N LYS A 516 -23.31 7.02 -7.89
CA LYS A 516 -23.63 5.62 -8.15
C LYS A 516 -23.48 5.26 -9.63
N ALA A 517 -24.00 6.11 -10.52
CA ALA A 517 -23.90 5.91 -11.96
C ALA A 517 -22.45 5.96 -12.48
N MET A 518 -21.62 6.86 -11.95
CA MET A 518 -20.23 7.04 -12.38
C MET A 518 -19.33 5.82 -12.17
N VAL A 519 -19.72 4.90 -11.28
CA VAL A 519 -18.98 3.66 -11.02
C VAL A 519 -19.16 2.64 -12.15
N ILE A 520 -20.29 2.65 -12.85
CA ILE A 520 -20.53 1.74 -13.99
C ILE A 520 -19.52 1.96 -15.12
N GLN A 521 -18.98 3.16 -15.25
CA GLN A 521 -17.95 3.48 -16.23
C GLN A 521 -16.70 2.57 -16.14
N TRP A 522 -16.36 2.07 -14.96
CA TRP A 522 -15.24 1.13 -14.78
C TRP A 522 -15.46 -0.20 -15.51
N LEU A 523 -16.73 -0.61 -15.65
CA LEU A 523 -17.14 -1.83 -16.35
C LEU A 523 -17.28 -1.62 -17.87
N CYS A 524 -17.42 -0.37 -18.32
CA CYS A 524 -17.59 -0.04 -19.73
C CYS A 524 -16.24 0.18 -20.46
N PHE A 525 -15.10 0.06 -19.77
CA PHE A 525 -13.79 0.17 -20.42
C PHE A 525 -13.46 -1.08 -21.23
N THR A 526 -12.93 -0.87 -22.44
CA THR A 526 -12.42 -1.97 -23.26
C THR A 526 -11.08 -2.46 -22.71
N PRO A 527 -10.95 -3.76 -22.37
CA PRO A 527 -9.68 -4.34 -21.93
C PRO A 527 -8.59 -4.17 -23.01
N PRO A 528 -7.32 -4.00 -22.62
CA PRO A 528 -6.22 -3.89 -23.56
C PRO A 528 -6.04 -5.21 -24.33
N SER A 529 -5.73 -5.12 -25.62
CA SER A 529 -5.55 -6.28 -26.51
C SER A 529 -4.38 -7.21 -26.14
N THR A 530 -3.58 -6.83 -25.14
CA THR A 530 -2.44 -7.60 -24.61
C THR A 530 -2.87 -8.72 -23.67
N ILE A 531 -4.07 -8.65 -23.11
CA ILE A 531 -4.59 -9.63 -22.14
C ILE A 531 -5.16 -10.84 -22.89
N ARG A 532 -5.15 -12.02 -22.26
CA ARG A 532 -5.77 -13.23 -22.82
C ARG A 532 -7.29 -13.16 -22.65
N ASP A 533 -8.03 -13.77 -23.57
CA ASP A 533 -9.50 -13.89 -23.46
C ASP A 533 -10.24 -12.54 -23.37
N VAL A 534 -9.73 -11.52 -24.07
CA VAL A 534 -10.32 -10.16 -24.10
C VAL A 534 -11.81 -10.18 -24.40
N GLU A 535 -12.25 -11.02 -25.33
CA GLU A 535 -13.66 -11.15 -25.72
C GLU A 535 -14.51 -11.64 -24.54
N VAL A 536 -14.06 -12.69 -23.85
CA VAL A 536 -14.76 -13.26 -22.67
C VAL A 536 -14.78 -12.27 -21.52
N ILE A 537 -13.66 -11.59 -21.25
CA ILE A 537 -13.57 -10.57 -20.21
C ILE A 537 -14.49 -9.39 -20.53
N SER A 538 -14.51 -8.94 -21.78
CA SER A 538 -15.39 -7.84 -22.22
C SER A 538 -16.86 -8.20 -22.07
N ALA A 539 -17.25 -9.43 -22.42
CA ALA A 539 -18.61 -9.93 -22.22
C ALA A 539 -18.99 -9.98 -20.74
N LYS A 540 -18.11 -10.48 -19.86
CA LYS A 540 -18.32 -10.49 -18.40
C LYS A 540 -18.47 -9.08 -17.81
N LEU A 541 -17.64 -8.14 -18.24
CA LEU A 541 -17.71 -6.75 -17.80
C LEU A 541 -19.01 -6.09 -18.24
N LEU A 542 -19.42 -6.30 -19.50
CA LEU A 542 -20.68 -5.76 -20.05
C LEU A 542 -21.91 -6.35 -19.36
N MET A 543 -21.92 -7.67 -19.12
CA MET A 543 -22.98 -8.33 -18.35
C MET A 543 -23.13 -7.71 -16.96
N ARG A 544 -22.02 -7.54 -16.23
CA ARG A 544 -22.05 -6.87 -14.93
C ARG A 544 -22.53 -5.43 -15.03
N ALA A 545 -22.08 -4.69 -16.04
CA ALA A 545 -22.51 -3.32 -16.26
C ALA A 545 -24.04 -3.25 -16.42
N LEU A 546 -24.61 -4.18 -17.18
CA LEU A 546 -26.04 -4.30 -17.41
C LEU A 546 -26.81 -4.64 -16.13
N MET A 547 -26.45 -5.74 -15.44
CA MET A 547 -27.10 -6.18 -14.19
C MET A 547 -27.09 -5.10 -13.11
N HIS A 548 -25.93 -4.45 -12.90
CA HIS A 548 -25.81 -3.38 -11.91
C HIS A 548 -26.53 -2.10 -12.36
N SER A 549 -26.58 -1.79 -13.65
CA SER A 549 -27.36 -0.65 -14.15
C SER A 549 -28.86 -0.88 -13.93
N ASN A 550 -29.39 -2.08 -14.17
CA ASN A 550 -30.79 -2.41 -13.85
C ASN A 550 -31.10 -2.23 -12.36
N THR A 551 -30.18 -2.68 -11.49
CA THR A 551 -30.28 -2.43 -10.05
C THR A 551 -30.37 -0.94 -9.72
N LEU A 552 -29.52 -0.12 -10.32
CA LEU A 552 -29.51 1.32 -10.12
C LEU A 552 -30.72 2.03 -10.75
N PHE A 553 -31.23 1.58 -11.90
CA PHE A 553 -32.41 2.16 -12.54
C PHE A 553 -33.66 2.01 -11.65
N ARG A 554 -33.82 0.84 -11.00
CA ARG A 554 -34.86 0.59 -10.01
C ARG A 554 -34.78 1.61 -8.86
N GLU A 555 -33.59 1.84 -8.32
CA GLU A 555 -33.35 2.84 -7.26
C GLU A 555 -33.62 4.27 -7.76
N PHE A 556 -33.08 4.65 -8.91
CA PHE A 556 -33.17 6.01 -9.45
C PHE A 556 -34.60 6.40 -9.80
N ALA A 557 -35.42 5.44 -10.26
CA ALA A 557 -36.82 5.66 -10.53
C ALA A 557 -37.55 6.02 -9.22
N LEU A 558 -37.27 5.29 -8.13
CA LEU A 558 -37.85 5.50 -6.80
C LEU A 558 -37.28 6.72 -6.05
N ILE A 559 -36.38 7.48 -6.66
CA ILE A 559 -36.00 8.81 -6.16
C ILE A 559 -36.63 9.88 -7.06
N SER A 560 -36.73 9.67 -8.37
CA SER A 560 -37.02 10.73 -9.35
C SER A 560 -38.50 10.93 -9.74
N MET A 561 -39.46 10.46 -8.95
CA MET A 561 -40.89 10.52 -9.31
C MET A 561 -41.54 11.91 -9.30
N TRP A 562 -40.83 12.95 -8.86
CA TRP A 562 -41.37 14.31 -8.85
C TRP A 562 -41.70 14.84 -10.26
N ARG A 563 -42.78 15.61 -10.34
CA ARG A 563 -43.20 16.36 -11.53
C ARG A 563 -42.49 17.71 -11.57
N VAL A 564 -41.17 17.69 -11.76
CA VAL A 564 -40.36 18.91 -11.97
C VAL A 564 -39.50 18.81 -13.24
N PRO A 565 -39.10 19.94 -13.86
CA PRO A 565 -38.29 19.93 -15.09
C PRO A 565 -36.88 19.32 -14.96
N LYS A 566 -36.37 19.15 -13.73
CA LYS A 566 -35.02 18.62 -13.50
C LYS A 566 -34.94 17.15 -13.92
N MET A 567 -34.00 16.83 -14.81
CA MET A 567 -33.75 15.46 -15.25
C MET A 567 -33.06 14.60 -14.17
N PRO A 568 -33.38 13.29 -14.07
CA PRO A 568 -32.65 12.34 -13.24
C PRO A 568 -31.24 12.08 -13.83
N ILE A 569 -30.26 12.86 -13.36
CA ILE A 569 -28.89 12.87 -13.90
C ILE A 569 -28.23 11.49 -13.83
N GLY A 570 -28.46 10.72 -12.75
CA GLY A 570 -27.91 9.37 -12.60
C GLY A 570 -28.37 8.41 -13.70
N ALA A 571 -29.67 8.36 -13.98
CA ALA A 571 -30.24 7.50 -15.02
C ALA A 571 -29.74 7.89 -16.42
N HIS A 572 -29.72 9.18 -16.72
CA HIS A 572 -29.19 9.67 -18.00
C HIS A 572 -27.71 9.32 -18.18
N MET A 573 -26.91 9.42 -17.12
CA MET A 573 -25.49 9.05 -17.15
C MET A 573 -25.30 7.55 -17.42
N LEU A 574 -26.09 6.67 -16.77
CA LEU A 574 -26.05 5.23 -17.04
C LEU A 574 -26.37 4.88 -18.49
N LEU A 575 -27.45 5.44 -19.03
CA LEU A 575 -27.83 5.26 -20.43
C LEU A 575 -26.70 5.70 -21.37
N SER A 576 -26.02 6.80 -21.05
CA SER A 576 -24.89 7.30 -21.86
C SER A 576 -23.68 6.36 -21.86
N PHE A 577 -23.38 5.69 -20.73
CA PHE A 577 -22.25 4.76 -20.64
C PHE A 577 -22.50 3.45 -21.38
N LEU A 578 -23.75 2.96 -21.38
CA LEU A 578 -24.12 1.71 -22.03
C LEU A 578 -24.47 1.86 -23.52
N ALA A 579 -24.69 3.08 -24.01
CA ALA A 579 -25.10 3.35 -25.39
C ALA A 579 -24.15 2.81 -26.46
N GLU A 580 -22.84 2.81 -26.22
CA GLU A 580 -21.85 2.30 -27.18
C GLU A 580 -21.46 0.83 -26.93
N PRO A 581 -21.20 0.39 -25.67
CA PRO A 581 -20.89 -1.02 -25.39
C PRO A 581 -21.96 -2.01 -25.87
N LEU A 582 -23.25 -1.68 -25.75
CA LEU A 582 -24.35 -2.55 -26.16
C LEU A 582 -24.52 -2.68 -27.68
N LYS A 583 -23.85 -1.84 -28.50
CA LYS A 583 -23.87 -1.98 -29.97
C LYS A 583 -22.86 -3.01 -30.47
N GLN A 584 -22.00 -3.54 -29.62
CA GLN A 584 -20.92 -4.43 -30.03
C GLN A 584 -21.47 -5.85 -30.33
N PRO A 585 -21.01 -6.49 -31.43
CA PRO A 585 -21.62 -7.74 -31.93
C PRO A 585 -21.31 -9.00 -31.11
N ASN A 586 -20.51 -8.89 -30.03
CA ASN A 586 -19.98 -10.02 -29.27
C ASN A 586 -20.74 -10.28 -27.95
N PHE A 587 -21.97 -9.76 -27.82
CA PHE A 587 -22.81 -10.02 -26.66
C PHE A 587 -23.66 -11.26 -26.95
N ASP A 588 -23.39 -12.37 -26.24
CA ASP A 588 -24.24 -13.56 -26.31
C ASP A 588 -25.59 -13.24 -25.66
N GLU A 589 -26.58 -12.92 -26.49
CA GLU A 589 -27.93 -12.50 -26.07
C GLU A 589 -28.65 -13.57 -25.22
N ASP A 590 -28.32 -14.86 -25.39
CA ASP A 590 -29.02 -15.97 -24.74
C ASP A 590 -28.82 -16.04 -23.22
N ASP A 591 -27.64 -15.68 -22.69
CA ASP A 591 -27.37 -15.69 -21.24
C ASP A 591 -27.81 -14.39 -20.53
N ALA A 592 -28.07 -13.33 -21.31
CA ALA A 592 -28.35 -11.98 -20.81
C ALA A 592 -29.73 -11.45 -21.16
N SER A 593 -30.57 -12.25 -21.82
CA SER A 593 -31.80 -11.79 -22.47
C SER A 593 -32.75 -11.07 -21.54
N GLU A 594 -32.87 -11.52 -20.29
CA GLU A 594 -33.76 -10.93 -19.28
C GLU A 594 -33.26 -9.56 -18.79
N ASP A 595 -31.97 -9.44 -18.52
CA ASP A 595 -31.35 -8.19 -18.10
C ASP A 595 -31.32 -7.16 -19.23
N LEU A 596 -31.14 -7.61 -20.48
CA LEU A 596 -31.22 -6.73 -21.63
C LEU A 596 -32.65 -6.25 -21.83
N HIS A 597 -33.64 -7.14 -21.75
CA HIS A 597 -35.05 -6.77 -21.85
C HIS A 597 -35.45 -5.74 -20.78
N GLU A 598 -35.02 -5.94 -19.54
CA GLU A 598 -35.26 -4.96 -18.46
C GLU A 598 -34.56 -3.61 -18.74
N PHE A 599 -33.34 -3.62 -19.27
CA PHE A 599 -32.65 -2.39 -19.63
C PHE A 599 -33.39 -1.60 -20.71
N GLU A 600 -33.92 -2.29 -21.72
CA GLU A 600 -34.71 -1.68 -22.79
C GLU A 600 -35.99 -1.04 -22.23
N ASP A 601 -36.69 -1.75 -21.34
CA ASP A 601 -37.85 -1.22 -20.61
C ASP A 601 -37.49 0.06 -19.83
N TRP A 602 -36.35 0.08 -19.13
CA TRP A 602 -35.89 1.29 -18.44
C TRP A 602 -35.52 2.43 -19.38
N ARG A 603 -34.83 2.14 -20.48
CA ARG A 603 -34.46 3.15 -21.49
C ARG A 603 -35.69 3.87 -22.03
N GLU A 604 -36.74 3.14 -22.32
CA GLU A 604 -37.99 3.70 -22.86
C GLU A 604 -38.77 4.45 -21.80
N TYR A 605 -38.81 3.95 -20.56
CA TYR A 605 -39.40 4.69 -19.43
C TYR A 605 -38.72 6.05 -19.24
N TYR A 606 -37.38 6.09 -19.19
CA TYR A 606 -36.64 7.35 -19.04
C TYR A 606 -36.70 8.24 -20.29
N ALA A 607 -36.96 7.68 -21.49
CA ALA A 607 -37.26 8.48 -22.66
C ALA A 607 -38.62 9.20 -22.51
N CYS A 608 -39.66 8.50 -22.02
CA CYS A 608 -40.97 9.10 -21.72
C CYS A 608 -40.88 10.14 -20.59
N ASP A 609 -40.08 9.87 -19.54
CA ASP A 609 -39.81 10.84 -18.47
C ASP A 609 -39.10 12.10 -19.01
N ALA A 610 -38.16 11.93 -19.96
CA ALA A 610 -37.46 13.04 -20.59
C ALA A 610 -38.39 13.95 -21.42
N THR A 611 -39.26 13.37 -22.25
CA THR A 611 -40.23 14.13 -23.05
C THR A 611 -41.20 14.89 -22.14
N TYR A 612 -41.73 14.24 -21.10
CA TYR A 612 -42.58 14.87 -20.09
C TYR A 612 -41.90 16.06 -19.39
N ARG A 613 -40.66 15.89 -18.93
CA ARG A 613 -39.95 16.98 -18.23
C ARG A 613 -39.60 18.15 -19.17
N ASN A 614 -39.30 17.86 -20.43
CA ASN A 614 -39.09 18.90 -21.45
C ASN A 614 -40.39 19.68 -21.71
N TRP A 615 -41.52 18.99 -21.83
CA TRP A 615 -42.83 19.63 -21.92
C TRP A 615 -43.10 20.51 -20.69
N LEU A 616 -42.95 19.96 -19.48
CA LEU A 616 -43.20 20.69 -18.23
C LEU A 616 -42.31 21.93 -18.10
N LYS A 617 -41.07 21.86 -18.61
CA LYS A 617 -40.18 23.02 -18.69
C LYS A 617 -40.78 24.13 -19.56
N PHE A 618 -41.21 23.80 -20.78
CA PHE A 618 -41.84 24.76 -21.67
C PHE A 618 -43.13 25.32 -21.09
N GLU A 619 -43.94 24.48 -20.45
CA GLU A 619 -45.20 24.90 -19.83
C GLU A 619 -44.97 25.91 -18.70
N LEU A 620 -43.99 25.66 -17.83
CA LEU A 620 -43.63 26.60 -16.75
C LEU A 620 -42.99 27.89 -17.27
N GLU A 621 -42.19 27.81 -18.34
CA GLU A 621 -41.64 29.00 -19.02
C GLU A 621 -42.76 29.84 -19.63
N ASN A 622 -43.73 29.21 -20.29
CA ASN A 622 -44.90 29.87 -20.88
C ASN A 622 -45.80 30.50 -19.80
N ALA A 623 -46.04 29.82 -18.68
CA ALA A 623 -46.86 30.32 -17.58
C ALA A 623 -46.25 31.55 -16.87
N ALA A 624 -44.94 31.76 -16.99
CA ALA A 624 -44.26 32.94 -16.45
C ALA A 624 -44.44 34.20 -17.31
N ILE A 625 -44.90 34.04 -18.56
CA ILE A 625 -45.12 35.13 -19.52
C ILE A 625 -46.60 35.56 -19.47
N ALA A 626 -46.87 36.87 -19.56
CA ALA A 626 -48.25 37.34 -19.59
C ALA A 626 -48.98 36.81 -20.86
N PRO A 627 -50.26 36.38 -20.79
CA PRO A 627 -50.95 35.78 -21.93
C PRO A 627 -50.97 36.63 -23.22
N ALA A 628 -50.86 37.96 -23.09
CA ALA A 628 -50.82 38.90 -24.19
C ALA A 628 -49.43 39.01 -24.88
N GLU A 629 -48.37 38.52 -24.22
CA GLU A 629 -46.97 38.57 -24.67
C GLU A 629 -46.47 37.20 -25.16
N LEU A 630 -47.22 36.13 -24.91
CA LEU A 630 -46.88 34.76 -25.30
C LEU A 630 -47.05 34.57 -26.83
N SER A 631 -45.97 34.18 -27.51
CA SER A 631 -45.98 33.99 -28.96
C SER A 631 -46.69 32.69 -29.37
N SER A 632 -47.19 32.62 -30.61
CA SER A 632 -47.76 31.37 -31.15
C SER A 632 -46.71 30.26 -31.25
N GLU A 633 -45.45 30.60 -31.55
CA GLU A 633 -44.37 29.62 -31.65
C GLU A 633 -44.05 28.94 -30.31
N GLU A 634 -44.17 29.65 -29.18
CA GLU A 634 -43.97 29.10 -27.84
C GLU A 634 -45.12 28.16 -27.43
N LYS A 635 -46.35 28.50 -27.82
CA LYS A 635 -47.51 27.62 -27.65
C LYS A 635 -47.42 26.36 -28.51
N ASP A 636 -47.08 26.52 -29.79
CA ASP A 636 -46.94 25.40 -30.72
C ASP A 636 -45.82 24.44 -30.29
N ARG A 637 -44.72 24.97 -29.73
CA ARG A 637 -43.62 24.16 -29.19
C ARG A 637 -44.06 23.32 -27.99
N ALA A 638 -44.73 23.94 -27.01
CA ALA A 638 -45.25 23.22 -25.85
C ALA A 638 -46.26 22.15 -26.27
N ALA A 639 -47.18 22.48 -27.18
CA ALA A 639 -48.17 21.54 -27.69
C ALA A 639 -47.54 20.36 -28.47
N ALA A 640 -46.51 20.62 -29.29
CA ALA A 640 -45.80 19.56 -30.01
C ALA A 640 -45.08 18.59 -29.07
N THR A 641 -44.38 19.11 -28.04
CA THR A 641 -43.71 18.25 -27.05
C THR A 641 -44.72 17.52 -26.15
N ALA A 642 -45.88 18.12 -25.88
CA ALA A 642 -46.98 17.49 -25.16
C ALA A 642 -47.53 16.27 -25.93
N LEU A 643 -47.78 16.42 -27.24
CA LEU A 643 -48.20 15.33 -28.11
C LEU A 643 -47.14 14.22 -28.18
N GLU A 644 -45.87 14.59 -28.38
CA GLU A 644 -44.75 13.63 -28.37
C GLU A 644 -44.68 12.84 -27.06
N THR A 645 -44.93 13.50 -25.92
CA THR A 645 -44.97 12.86 -24.60
C THR A 645 -46.11 11.84 -24.49
N LEU A 646 -47.31 12.19 -24.98
CA LEU A 646 -48.46 11.27 -24.98
C LEU A 646 -48.21 10.07 -25.89
N ASP A 647 -47.77 10.31 -27.12
CA ASP A 647 -47.49 9.26 -28.11
C ASP A 647 -46.44 8.28 -27.58
N SER A 648 -45.32 8.80 -27.04
CA SER A 648 -44.25 7.96 -26.49
C SER A 648 -44.72 7.15 -25.29
N SER A 649 -45.50 7.76 -24.39
CA SER A 649 -45.95 7.11 -23.16
C SER A 649 -47.03 6.08 -23.43
N LEU A 650 -47.98 6.37 -24.33
CA LEU A 650 -49.01 5.41 -24.74
C LEU A 650 -48.40 4.21 -25.48
N SER A 651 -47.37 4.43 -26.31
CA SER A 651 -46.63 3.32 -26.94
C SER A 651 -45.95 2.40 -25.92
N LEU A 652 -45.57 2.90 -24.75
CA LEU A 652 -45.04 2.07 -23.65
C LEU A 652 -46.18 1.36 -22.90
N LEU A 653 -47.27 2.07 -22.62
CA LEU A 653 -48.38 1.60 -21.80
C LEU A 653 -49.28 0.57 -22.52
N LEU A 654 -49.47 0.70 -23.83
CA LEU A 654 -50.37 -0.13 -24.65
C LEU A 654 -49.67 -1.32 -25.33
N ARG A 655 -48.51 -1.77 -24.82
CA ARG A 655 -47.78 -2.90 -25.39
C ARG A 655 -48.56 -4.20 -25.31
N GLU A 656 -48.81 -4.82 -26.45
CA GLU A 656 -49.41 -6.15 -26.53
C GLU A 656 -48.36 -7.25 -26.29
N GLY A 657 -48.65 -8.18 -25.38
CA GLY A 657 -47.86 -9.40 -25.15
C GLY A 657 -46.62 -9.26 -24.26
N ASN A 658 -46.07 -8.06 -24.10
CA ASN A 658 -44.93 -7.81 -23.20
C ASN A 658 -45.06 -6.48 -22.43
N PRO A 659 -45.79 -6.46 -21.31
CA PRO A 659 -45.95 -5.27 -20.48
C PRO A 659 -44.61 -4.79 -19.88
N TRP A 660 -44.50 -3.49 -19.59
CA TRP A 660 -43.29 -2.88 -19.03
C TRP A 660 -42.85 -3.52 -17.69
N LEU A 661 -41.61 -4.00 -17.58
CA LEU A 661 -41.08 -4.75 -16.42
C LEU A 661 -41.89 -6.02 -16.08
N TYR A 662 -42.47 -6.67 -17.07
CA TYR A 662 -43.16 -7.94 -16.89
C TYR A 662 -42.15 -9.08 -16.62
N VAL A 663 -42.51 -9.98 -15.71
CA VAL A 663 -41.71 -11.18 -15.40
C VAL A 663 -42.55 -12.40 -15.74
N ALA A 664 -42.18 -13.12 -16.79
CA ALA A 664 -42.98 -14.24 -17.28
C ALA A 664 -42.92 -15.48 -16.36
N HIS A 665 -41.72 -15.85 -15.89
CA HIS A 665 -41.47 -16.99 -14.98
C HIS A 665 -40.16 -16.74 -14.22
N ASP A 666 -40.12 -17.00 -12.90
CA ASP A 666 -38.86 -17.12 -12.14
C ASP A 666 -38.72 -18.54 -11.55
N ARG A 667 -37.48 -18.90 -11.19
CA ARG A 667 -36.98 -20.25 -10.87
C ARG A 667 -37.95 -21.07 -10.02
N THR A 668 -38.27 -22.28 -10.50
CA THR A 668 -39.11 -23.25 -9.78
C THR A 668 -38.40 -23.72 -8.51
N TYR A 669 -38.72 -23.10 -7.37
CA TYR A 669 -38.39 -23.63 -6.05
C TYR A 669 -39.32 -24.80 -5.72
N ASP A 670 -38.79 -25.82 -5.04
CA ASP A 670 -39.58 -26.95 -4.57
C ASP A 670 -40.55 -26.45 -3.47
N PRO A 671 -41.88 -26.57 -3.64
CA PRO A 671 -42.88 -26.02 -2.73
C PRO A 671 -42.93 -26.69 -1.33
N THR A 672 -41.95 -27.52 -1.00
CA THR A 672 -41.88 -28.28 0.26
C THR A 672 -41.07 -27.61 1.36
N GLU A 673 -40.36 -26.51 1.08
CA GLU A 673 -39.60 -25.73 2.08
C GLU A 673 -40.31 -24.41 2.43
N ASP A 674 -40.45 -24.12 3.72
CA ASP A 674 -40.96 -22.83 4.21
C ASP A 674 -39.93 -21.73 3.88
N MET A 675 -40.24 -20.95 2.84
CA MET A 675 -39.37 -19.89 2.32
C MET A 675 -39.86 -18.52 2.82
N HIS A 676 -38.92 -17.67 3.22
CA HIS A 676 -39.18 -16.30 3.59
C HIS A 676 -38.69 -15.33 2.50
N ILE A 677 -39.30 -14.16 2.47
CA ILE A 677 -38.86 -13.03 1.65
C ILE A 677 -38.50 -11.86 2.54
N GLU A 678 -37.39 -11.23 2.22
CA GLU A 678 -36.86 -10.06 2.90
C GLU A 678 -36.67 -8.92 1.90
N LEU A 679 -37.05 -7.70 2.30
CA LEU A 679 -36.83 -6.48 1.55
C LEU A 679 -36.24 -5.43 2.48
N HIS A 680 -35.05 -4.94 2.15
CA HIS A 680 -34.43 -3.82 2.85
C HIS A 680 -34.39 -2.58 1.96
N ALA A 681 -34.80 -1.45 2.52
CA ALA A 681 -34.75 -0.15 1.88
C ALA A 681 -34.04 0.86 2.79
N THR A 682 -33.16 1.67 2.20
CA THR A 682 -32.68 2.90 2.83
C THR A 682 -33.40 4.07 2.19
N ALA A 683 -34.00 4.94 2.99
CA ALA A 683 -34.81 6.04 2.49
C ALA A 683 -34.64 7.32 3.30
N MET A 684 -34.87 8.46 2.66
CA MET A 684 -35.08 9.74 3.34
C MET A 684 -36.58 9.99 3.51
N LEU A 685 -36.98 10.55 4.65
CA LEU A 685 -38.36 11.00 4.82
C LEU A 685 -38.49 12.44 4.31
N CYS A 686 -39.46 12.67 3.43
CA CYS A 686 -39.66 13.97 2.78
C CYS A 686 -41.07 14.50 3.07
N LEU A 687 -41.14 15.73 3.57
CA LEU A 687 -42.41 16.44 3.77
C LEU A 687 -43.08 16.72 2.41
N PRO A 688 -44.40 17.02 2.36
CA PRO A 688 -45.08 17.44 1.13
C PRO A 688 -44.44 18.67 0.46
N SER A 689 -43.69 19.49 1.21
CA SER A 689 -42.92 20.61 0.69
C SER A 689 -41.68 20.20 -0.12
N GLY A 690 -41.28 18.92 -0.06
CA GLY A 690 -40.02 18.40 -0.60
C GLY A 690 -38.81 18.57 0.32
N GLU A 691 -39.00 19.11 1.52
CA GLU A 691 -37.93 19.23 2.53
C GLU A 691 -37.73 17.92 3.30
N CYS A 692 -36.48 17.64 3.68
CA CYS A 692 -36.14 16.49 4.52
C CYS A 692 -36.77 16.62 5.91
N MET A 693 -37.45 15.56 6.35
CA MET A 693 -37.89 15.34 7.73
C MET A 693 -36.84 14.52 8.47
N LEU A 694 -36.23 15.11 9.51
CA LEU A 694 -35.19 14.44 10.29
C LEU A 694 -35.80 13.29 11.12
N PRO A 695 -35.32 12.05 10.94
CA PRO A 695 -35.89 10.91 11.64
C PRO A 695 -35.43 10.84 13.11
N ASP A 696 -36.36 10.50 13.98
CA ASP A 696 -36.12 10.18 15.40
C ASP A 696 -36.78 8.84 15.79
N ALA A 697 -36.50 8.34 17.00
CA ALA A 697 -37.06 7.06 17.46
C ALA A 697 -38.60 7.04 17.47
N THR A 698 -39.23 8.20 17.69
CA THR A 698 -40.70 8.33 17.68
C THR A 698 -41.25 8.15 16.27
N SER A 699 -40.64 8.84 15.30
CA SER A 699 -40.99 8.77 13.88
C SER A 699 -40.78 7.36 13.33
N CYS A 700 -39.69 6.68 13.68
CA CYS A 700 -39.46 5.27 13.29
C CYS A 700 -40.53 4.33 13.87
N THR A 701 -40.92 4.53 15.13
CA THR A 701 -41.97 3.71 15.77
C THR A 701 -43.33 3.95 15.13
N THR A 702 -43.66 5.21 14.83
CA THR A 702 -44.93 5.56 14.18
C THR A 702 -44.96 5.05 12.75
N LEU A 703 -43.84 5.18 12.01
CA LEU A 703 -43.70 4.65 10.66
C LEU A 703 -43.84 3.11 10.64
N THR A 704 -43.21 2.42 11.59
CA THR A 704 -43.37 0.96 11.76
C THR A 704 -44.85 0.59 11.92
N SER A 705 -45.56 1.26 12.83
CA SER A 705 -46.99 1.01 13.04
C SER A 705 -47.84 1.34 11.82
N ALA A 706 -47.46 2.37 11.06
CA ALA A 706 -48.19 2.81 9.88
C ALA A 706 -48.02 1.82 8.72
N LEU A 707 -46.81 1.28 8.52
CA LEU A 707 -46.51 0.21 7.56
C LEU A 707 -47.25 -1.09 7.89
N TYR A 708 -47.37 -1.47 9.17
CA TYR A 708 -48.24 -2.61 9.53
C TYR A 708 -49.71 -2.37 9.16
N SER A 709 -50.17 -1.12 9.22
CA SER A 709 -51.57 -0.77 8.93
C SER A 709 -51.88 -0.62 7.44
N SER A 710 -50.88 -0.76 6.55
CA SER A 710 -51.08 -0.73 5.10
C SER A 710 -51.57 -2.07 4.54
N VAL A 711 -51.62 -3.12 5.36
CA VAL A 711 -52.05 -4.48 4.99
C VAL A 711 -53.11 -5.00 5.98
N SER A 712 -53.82 -6.07 5.61
CA SER A 712 -54.87 -6.62 6.48
C SER A 712 -54.28 -7.35 7.70
N GLU A 713 -54.98 -7.35 8.84
CA GLU A 713 -54.56 -8.10 10.04
C GLU A 713 -54.39 -9.60 9.75
N ASP A 714 -55.23 -10.13 8.85
CA ASP A 714 -55.16 -11.50 8.36
C ASP A 714 -53.84 -11.79 7.64
N ASP A 715 -53.38 -10.88 6.77
CA ASP A 715 -52.11 -11.03 6.06
C ASP A 715 -50.93 -10.94 7.02
N VAL A 716 -50.94 -9.98 7.96
CA VAL A 716 -49.89 -9.86 8.98
C VAL A 716 -49.71 -11.15 9.77
N LEU A 717 -50.81 -11.78 10.19
CA LEU A 717 -50.77 -13.02 10.99
C LEU A 717 -50.42 -14.25 10.15
N LYS A 718 -51.08 -14.45 8.99
CA LYS A 718 -50.87 -15.63 8.14
C LYS A 718 -49.48 -15.64 7.52
N ARG A 719 -49.01 -14.47 7.09
CA ARG A 719 -47.70 -14.29 6.43
C ARG A 719 -46.58 -14.02 7.42
N GLN A 720 -46.89 -13.90 8.71
CA GLN A 720 -45.92 -13.57 9.77
C GLN A 720 -45.09 -12.32 9.41
N LEU A 721 -45.76 -11.26 8.94
CA LEU A 721 -45.10 -10.03 8.52
C LEU A 721 -44.38 -9.38 9.71
N ARG A 722 -43.11 -9.03 9.50
CA ARG A 722 -42.30 -8.23 10.42
C ARG A 722 -41.82 -6.98 9.71
N VAL A 723 -42.05 -5.84 10.33
CA VAL A 723 -41.59 -4.52 9.90
C VAL A 723 -40.63 -4.00 10.97
N ASN A 724 -39.43 -3.61 10.56
CA ASN A 724 -38.47 -2.92 11.41
C ASN A 724 -38.03 -1.62 10.74
N VAL A 725 -38.06 -0.52 11.48
CA VAL A 725 -37.61 0.80 11.01
C VAL A 725 -36.65 1.38 12.03
N ALA A 726 -35.46 1.76 11.60
CA ALA A 726 -34.44 2.39 12.44
C ALA A 726 -33.84 3.60 11.74
N VAL A 727 -33.26 4.53 12.52
CA VAL A 727 -32.40 5.58 11.97
C VAL A 727 -31.10 4.94 11.49
N SER A 728 -30.63 5.29 10.30
CA SER A 728 -29.39 4.72 9.76
C SER A 728 -28.20 5.09 10.64
N SER A 729 -27.31 4.12 10.84
CA SER A 729 -26.05 4.33 11.56
C SER A 729 -25.03 5.13 10.73
N SER A 730 -25.19 5.15 9.41
CA SER A 730 -24.26 5.78 8.46
C SER A 730 -24.63 7.23 8.12
N ASP A 731 -25.93 7.54 8.11
CA ASP A 731 -26.45 8.88 7.86
C ASP A 731 -27.68 9.18 8.73
N ASN A 732 -27.55 10.17 9.61
CA ASN A 732 -28.61 10.57 10.54
C ASN A 732 -29.87 11.15 9.85
N TYR A 733 -29.80 11.45 8.56
CA TYR A 733 -30.96 11.91 7.77
C TYR A 733 -31.75 10.77 7.12
N CYS A 734 -31.22 9.55 7.14
CA CYS A 734 -31.84 8.38 6.50
C CYS A 734 -32.43 7.40 7.53
N ILE A 735 -33.42 6.64 7.07
CA ILE A 735 -33.99 5.49 7.77
C ILE A 735 -33.64 4.20 7.04
N GLU A 736 -33.51 3.12 7.79
CA GLU A 736 -33.39 1.75 7.30
C GLU A 736 -34.70 1.03 7.61
N VAL A 737 -35.35 0.51 6.57
CA VAL A 737 -36.60 -0.25 6.64
C VAL A 737 -36.32 -1.68 6.22
N ALA A 738 -36.56 -2.63 7.12
CA ALA A 738 -36.44 -4.05 6.86
C ALA A 738 -37.81 -4.72 7.00
N LEU A 739 -38.27 -5.34 5.93
CA LEU A 739 -39.51 -6.10 5.88
C LEU A 739 -39.20 -7.59 5.70
N HIS A 740 -39.95 -8.44 6.41
CA HIS A 740 -39.81 -9.89 6.33
C HIS A 740 -41.20 -10.55 6.38
N CYS A 741 -41.50 -11.49 5.47
CA CYS A 741 -42.69 -12.33 5.57
C CYS A 741 -42.51 -13.72 4.94
N LEU A 742 -43.39 -14.66 5.24
CA LEU A 742 -43.48 -15.95 4.54
C LEU A 742 -43.82 -15.71 3.06
N ALA A 743 -43.12 -16.40 2.16
CA ALA A 743 -43.35 -16.33 0.73
C ALA A 743 -44.53 -17.24 0.34
N VAL A 744 -45.39 -16.80 -0.58
CA VAL A 744 -46.44 -17.65 -1.16
C VAL A 744 -46.45 -17.54 -2.69
N ASN A 745 -47.23 -18.38 -3.36
CA ASN A 745 -47.46 -18.27 -4.80
C ASN A 745 -47.95 -16.85 -5.15
N GLY A 746 -47.23 -16.18 -6.05
CA GLY A 746 -47.46 -14.78 -6.42
C GLY A 746 -46.38 -13.80 -5.94
N ASP A 747 -45.53 -14.16 -4.98
CA ASP A 747 -44.37 -13.33 -4.55
C ASP A 747 -43.08 -13.67 -5.34
N GLY A 748 -43.21 -13.88 -6.65
CA GLY A 748 -42.13 -14.42 -7.47
C GLY A 748 -42.00 -15.95 -7.40
N LEU A 749 -42.96 -16.62 -6.74
CA LEU A 749 -43.13 -18.08 -6.78
C LEU A 749 -44.35 -18.45 -7.63
N GLY A 750 -44.22 -19.43 -8.53
CA GLY A 750 -45.32 -19.91 -9.36
C GLY A 750 -45.75 -18.93 -10.46
N LEU A 751 -47.01 -18.98 -10.90
CA LEU A 751 -47.54 -18.09 -11.94
C LEU A 751 -47.80 -16.67 -11.41
N HIS A 752 -47.39 -15.64 -12.18
CA HIS A 752 -47.53 -14.24 -11.80
C HIS A 752 -48.69 -13.57 -12.55
N GLU A 753 -49.91 -13.66 -12.00
CA GLU A 753 -51.09 -13.07 -12.64
C GLU A 753 -51.11 -11.54 -12.57
N ALA A 754 -50.56 -10.93 -11.50
CA ALA A 754 -50.63 -9.47 -11.28
C ALA A 754 -49.34 -8.67 -11.57
N ASN A 755 -48.16 -9.30 -11.46
CA ASN A 755 -46.84 -8.63 -11.60
C ASN A 755 -46.72 -7.34 -10.77
N ASP A 756 -47.14 -7.42 -9.51
CA ASP A 756 -47.29 -6.29 -8.60
C ASP A 756 -46.25 -6.32 -7.45
N GLY A 757 -45.38 -7.34 -7.44
CA GLY A 757 -44.34 -7.53 -6.42
C GLY A 757 -44.87 -8.05 -5.09
N GLY A 758 -46.15 -8.44 -5.01
CA GLY A 758 -46.74 -9.06 -3.83
C GLY A 758 -46.85 -8.15 -2.61
N LEU A 759 -46.81 -8.78 -1.42
CA LEU A 759 -47.12 -8.10 -0.16
C LEU A 759 -46.06 -7.04 0.22
N LEU A 760 -44.77 -7.37 0.11
CA LEU A 760 -43.69 -6.47 0.54
C LEU A 760 -43.62 -5.22 -0.35
N ALA A 761 -43.78 -5.37 -1.66
CA ALA A 761 -43.87 -4.24 -2.59
C ALA A 761 -45.06 -3.34 -2.27
N THR A 762 -46.21 -3.92 -1.88
CA THR A 762 -47.40 -3.15 -1.48
C THR A 762 -47.14 -2.28 -0.23
N VAL A 763 -46.51 -2.86 0.79
CA VAL A 763 -46.18 -2.15 2.05
C VAL A 763 -45.23 -0.98 1.79
N ILE A 764 -44.14 -1.21 1.03
CA ILE A 764 -43.18 -0.15 0.70
C ILE A 764 -43.80 0.90 -0.22
N ALA A 765 -44.61 0.51 -1.20
CA ALA A 765 -45.29 1.44 -2.08
C ALA A 765 -46.20 2.42 -1.31
N ALA A 766 -46.86 1.97 -0.23
CA ALA A 766 -47.68 2.85 0.61
C ALA A 766 -46.84 3.95 1.29
N GLY A 767 -45.64 3.60 1.78
CA GLY A 767 -44.68 4.56 2.34
C GLY A 767 -44.09 5.50 1.30
N PHE A 768 -43.72 4.96 0.13
CA PHE A 768 -43.22 5.73 -1.01
C PHE A 768 -44.23 6.79 -1.48
N LYS A 769 -45.50 6.40 -1.64
CA LYS A 769 -46.59 7.28 -2.09
C LYS A 769 -47.08 8.26 -1.01
N GLY A 770 -46.61 8.11 0.23
CA GLY A 770 -47.00 8.97 1.35
C GLY A 770 -48.43 8.77 1.85
N GLU A 771 -48.97 7.57 1.63
CA GLU A 771 -50.37 7.19 1.94
C GLU A 771 -50.45 6.23 3.12
N LEU A 772 -49.67 6.51 4.15
CA LEU A 772 -49.62 5.69 5.35
C LEU A 772 -50.68 6.13 6.36
N ASN A 773 -51.65 5.25 6.60
CA ASN A 773 -52.62 5.42 7.66
C ASN A 773 -51.90 5.59 9.01
N ARG A 774 -52.30 6.61 9.79
CA ARG A 774 -51.71 6.93 11.11
C ARG A 774 -50.27 7.47 11.07
N PHE A 775 -49.77 7.86 9.91
CA PHE A 775 -48.55 8.67 9.78
C PHE A 775 -48.89 10.12 9.42
N GLN A 776 -47.88 11.00 9.34
CA GLN A 776 -48.08 12.38 8.89
C GLN A 776 -48.53 12.39 7.42
N PRO A 777 -49.69 13.01 7.08
CA PRO A 777 -50.22 13.01 5.72
C PRO A 777 -49.24 13.61 4.70
N GLY A 778 -49.03 12.91 3.59
CA GLY A 778 -48.19 13.35 2.48
C GLY A 778 -46.68 13.30 2.73
N VAL A 779 -46.23 12.74 3.87
CA VAL A 779 -44.81 12.43 4.07
C VAL A 779 -44.45 11.19 3.27
N THR A 780 -43.50 11.32 2.36
CA THR A 780 -43.07 10.25 1.44
C THR A 780 -41.72 9.67 1.86
N MET A 781 -41.41 8.46 1.38
CA MET A 781 -40.10 7.84 1.51
C MET A 781 -39.35 7.95 0.18
N GLU A 782 -38.32 8.78 0.09
CA GLU A 782 -37.40 8.80 -1.07
C GLU A 782 -36.36 7.68 -0.91
N ILE A 783 -36.55 6.57 -1.63
CA ILE A 783 -35.77 5.33 -1.46
C ILE A 783 -34.45 5.44 -2.21
N SER A 784 -33.32 5.55 -1.48
CA SER A 784 -32.00 5.62 -2.09
C SER A 784 -31.36 4.28 -2.38
N ARG A 785 -31.66 3.24 -1.59
CA ARG A 785 -31.14 1.89 -1.77
C ARG A 785 -32.25 0.88 -1.55
N LEU A 786 -32.30 -0.14 -2.39
CA LEU A 786 -33.31 -1.18 -2.31
C LEU A 786 -32.71 -2.54 -2.67
N ASP A 787 -32.88 -3.51 -1.78
CA ASP A 787 -32.46 -4.88 -1.99
C ASP A 787 -33.57 -5.83 -1.50
N ALA A 788 -33.77 -6.95 -2.20
CA ALA A 788 -34.74 -7.97 -1.79
C ALA A 788 -34.18 -9.37 -2.07
N TRP A 789 -34.47 -10.31 -1.18
CA TRP A 789 -33.93 -11.67 -1.22
C TRP A 789 -34.95 -12.68 -0.72
N TYR A 790 -34.79 -13.92 -1.18
CA TYR A 790 -35.40 -15.07 -0.53
C TYR A 790 -34.47 -15.61 0.55
N SER A 791 -34.99 -15.88 1.74
CA SER A 791 -34.27 -16.46 2.88
C SER A 791 -34.90 -17.77 3.34
N SER A 792 -34.09 -18.66 3.92
CA SER A 792 -34.61 -19.87 4.62
C SER A 792 -34.90 -19.59 6.10
N GLU A 793 -35.58 -20.52 6.78
CA GLU A 793 -35.91 -20.41 8.21
C GLU A 793 -34.70 -20.12 9.14
N ASP A 794 -33.49 -20.47 8.71
CA ASP A 794 -32.24 -20.20 9.42
C ASP A 794 -31.71 -18.77 9.23
N GLY A 795 -32.37 -17.95 8.41
CA GLY A 795 -31.98 -16.58 8.08
C GLY A 795 -30.86 -16.46 7.05
N SER A 796 -30.49 -17.55 6.36
CA SER A 796 -29.50 -17.49 5.28
C SER A 796 -30.13 -17.03 3.96
N PHE A 797 -29.50 -16.06 3.29
CA PHE A 797 -29.95 -15.54 1.99
C PHE A 797 -29.65 -16.55 0.87
N ARG A 798 -30.67 -16.91 0.08
CA ARG A 798 -30.55 -17.89 -1.00
C ARG A 798 -30.40 -17.25 -2.38
N SER A 799 -31.27 -16.31 -2.72
CA SER A 799 -31.29 -15.70 -4.06
C SER A 799 -31.93 -14.30 -4.04
N PRO A 800 -31.56 -13.41 -4.98
CA PRO A 800 -32.21 -12.12 -5.14
C PRO A 800 -33.68 -12.25 -5.55
N ALA A 801 -34.57 -11.55 -4.85
CA ALA A 801 -36.01 -11.52 -5.14
C ALA A 801 -36.37 -10.34 -6.07
N ASN A 802 -35.80 -10.36 -7.29
CA ASN A 802 -35.95 -9.27 -8.27
C ASN A 802 -37.42 -8.97 -8.62
N TYR A 803 -38.29 -9.98 -8.61
CA TYR A 803 -39.73 -9.81 -8.84
C TYR A 803 -40.37 -8.77 -7.91
N ILE A 804 -40.01 -8.76 -6.63
CA ILE A 804 -40.55 -7.84 -5.64
C ILE A 804 -40.18 -6.40 -5.99
N VAL A 805 -38.91 -6.18 -6.35
CA VAL A 805 -38.41 -4.84 -6.70
C VAL A 805 -38.99 -4.35 -8.03
N LYS A 806 -39.07 -5.22 -9.05
CA LYS A 806 -39.72 -4.90 -10.34
C LYS A 806 -41.20 -4.55 -10.13
N GLY A 807 -41.91 -5.32 -9.32
CA GLY A 807 -43.30 -5.06 -8.96
C GLY A 807 -43.50 -3.75 -8.18
N LEU A 808 -42.60 -3.44 -7.24
CA LEU A 808 -42.58 -2.12 -6.59
C LEU A 808 -42.38 -0.99 -7.59
N CYS A 809 -41.44 -1.15 -8.53
CA CYS A 809 -41.25 -0.19 -9.61
C CYS A 809 -42.53 -0.05 -10.44
N ARG A 810 -43.22 -1.13 -10.83
CA ARG A 810 -44.52 -1.06 -11.51
C ARG A 810 -45.58 -0.32 -10.70
N ARG A 811 -45.69 -0.61 -9.39
CA ARG A 811 -46.64 0.05 -8.47
C ARG A 811 -46.39 1.56 -8.33
N CYS A 812 -45.16 2.02 -8.49
CA CYS A 812 -44.80 3.44 -8.35
C CYS A 812 -44.75 4.17 -9.70
N CYS A 813 -44.09 3.57 -10.71
CA CYS A 813 -43.79 4.19 -11.99
C CYS A 813 -45.00 4.24 -12.94
N LEU A 814 -45.79 3.17 -13.05
CA LEU A 814 -46.90 3.12 -14.01
C LEU A 814 -48.04 4.09 -13.66
N PRO A 815 -48.55 4.12 -12.39
CA PRO A 815 -49.55 5.11 -12.02
C PRO A 815 -49.07 6.55 -12.21
N GLU A 816 -47.80 6.83 -11.87
CA GLU A 816 -47.23 8.16 -12.02
C GLU A 816 -47.05 8.55 -13.50
N LEU A 817 -46.63 7.63 -14.37
CA LEU A 817 -46.57 7.87 -15.81
C LEU A 817 -47.97 8.19 -16.39
N ILE A 818 -49.00 7.46 -15.96
CA ILE A 818 -50.38 7.71 -16.38
C ILE A 818 -50.87 9.06 -15.87
N LEU A 819 -50.61 9.42 -14.61
CA LEU A 819 -50.98 10.72 -14.06
C LEU A 819 -50.29 11.88 -14.81
N ARG A 820 -49.04 11.69 -15.20
CA ARG A 820 -48.32 12.65 -16.07
C ARG A 820 -48.97 12.75 -17.44
N CYS A 821 -49.38 11.65 -18.06
CA CYS A 821 -50.13 11.67 -19.32
C CYS A 821 -51.49 12.37 -19.17
N MET A 822 -52.19 12.15 -18.05
CA MET A 822 -53.45 12.85 -17.76
C MET A 822 -53.23 14.35 -17.60
N GLN A 823 -52.17 14.76 -16.90
CA GLN A 823 -51.81 16.17 -16.77
C GLN A 823 -51.49 16.81 -18.13
N VAL A 824 -50.72 16.13 -18.98
CA VAL A 824 -50.42 16.58 -20.35
C VAL A 824 -51.71 16.66 -21.18
N SER A 825 -52.60 15.68 -21.06
CA SER A 825 -53.90 15.66 -21.75
C SER A 825 -54.77 16.86 -21.37
N VAL A 826 -54.79 17.25 -20.09
CA VAL A 826 -55.50 18.45 -19.62
C VAL A 826 -54.95 19.71 -20.28
N SER A 827 -53.62 19.85 -20.39
CA SER A 827 -53.00 21.02 -21.06
C SER A 827 -53.34 21.12 -22.55
N LEU A 828 -53.67 19.99 -23.17
CA LEU A 828 -54.00 19.89 -24.59
C LEU A 828 -55.52 19.85 -24.86
N ALA A 829 -56.37 20.02 -23.85
CA ALA A 829 -57.82 19.85 -23.97
C ALA A 829 -58.50 20.79 -24.98
N GLU A 830 -57.88 21.92 -25.32
CA GLU A 830 -58.34 22.87 -26.35
C GLU A 830 -58.24 22.31 -27.77
N THR A 831 -57.38 21.31 -28.00
CA THR A 831 -57.08 20.75 -29.33
C THR A 831 -58.01 19.59 -29.67
N ARG A 832 -58.69 19.66 -30.84
CA ARG A 832 -59.76 18.71 -31.21
C ARG A 832 -59.29 17.26 -31.49
N ASP A 833 -58.02 17.04 -31.81
CA ASP A 833 -57.44 15.72 -32.18
C ASP A 833 -57.07 14.83 -30.98
N LEU A 834 -57.24 15.28 -29.73
CA LEU A 834 -56.79 14.55 -28.53
C LEU A 834 -57.80 13.63 -27.86
N LYS A 835 -59.01 13.51 -28.40
CA LYS A 835 -60.07 12.72 -27.77
C LYS A 835 -59.72 11.23 -27.68
N ASP A 836 -58.96 10.71 -28.64
CA ASP A 836 -58.64 9.29 -28.73
C ASP A 836 -57.61 8.89 -27.66
N HIS A 837 -56.49 9.62 -27.54
CA HIS A 837 -55.45 9.37 -26.53
C HIS A 837 -55.97 9.45 -25.08
N HIS A 838 -56.83 10.43 -24.76
CA HIS A 838 -57.40 10.54 -23.41
C HIS A 838 -58.32 9.36 -23.09
N ASN A 839 -59.19 8.96 -24.03
CA ASN A 839 -60.08 7.82 -23.83
C ASN A 839 -59.29 6.51 -23.66
N GLU A 840 -58.21 6.33 -24.41
CA GLU A 840 -57.30 5.18 -24.25
C GLU A 840 -56.72 5.10 -22.84
N LEU A 841 -56.33 6.22 -22.22
CA LEU A 841 -55.86 6.25 -20.83
C LEU A 841 -56.96 5.84 -19.84
N ILE A 842 -58.21 6.29 -20.05
CA ILE A 842 -59.34 5.88 -19.20
C ILE A 842 -59.62 4.39 -19.36
N GLU A 843 -59.64 3.88 -20.59
CA GLU A 843 -59.85 2.45 -20.88
C GLU A 843 -58.72 1.59 -20.31
N LEU A 844 -57.47 2.03 -20.39
CA LEU A 844 -56.30 1.38 -19.84
C LEU A 844 -56.42 1.16 -18.32
N VAL A 845 -56.85 2.20 -17.59
CA VAL A 845 -57.01 2.12 -16.12
C VAL A 845 -58.28 1.35 -15.74
N ALA A 846 -59.36 1.48 -16.48
CA ALA A 846 -60.64 0.84 -16.18
C ALA A 846 -60.71 -0.64 -16.59
N SER A 847 -59.93 -1.05 -17.59
CA SER A 847 -59.96 -2.42 -18.11
C SER A 847 -59.32 -3.42 -17.15
N SER A 848 -60.04 -4.50 -16.89
CA SER A 848 -59.52 -5.64 -16.14
C SER A 848 -58.45 -6.42 -16.89
N GLU A 849 -58.33 -6.26 -18.21
CA GLU A 849 -57.37 -6.99 -19.05
C GLU A 849 -55.94 -6.49 -18.84
N TYR A 850 -55.75 -5.17 -18.72
CA TYR A 850 -54.45 -4.57 -18.43
C TYR A 850 -54.08 -4.65 -16.94
N GLY A 851 -55.08 -4.78 -16.07
CA GLY A 851 -54.89 -4.95 -14.64
C GLY A 851 -54.17 -3.77 -13.97
N ILE A 852 -54.18 -2.55 -14.52
CA ILE A 852 -53.40 -1.44 -13.94
C ILE A 852 -54.06 -0.82 -12.69
N LEU A 853 -55.38 -0.94 -12.56
CA LEU A 853 -56.15 -0.32 -11.48
C LEU A 853 -55.64 -0.66 -10.07
N HIS A 854 -55.19 -1.89 -9.84
CA HIS A 854 -54.72 -2.33 -8.52
C HIS A 854 -53.33 -1.80 -8.13
N LEU A 855 -52.61 -1.18 -9.09
CA LEU A 855 -51.32 -0.52 -8.85
C LEU A 855 -51.51 0.89 -8.29
N PHE A 856 -52.66 1.53 -8.57
CA PHE A 856 -52.99 2.84 -8.05
C PHE A 856 -53.27 2.80 -6.56
N SER A 857 -52.81 3.82 -5.86
CA SER A 857 -53.24 4.09 -4.50
C SER A 857 -54.53 4.93 -4.50
N GLN A 858 -55.17 5.08 -3.34
CA GLN A 858 -56.44 5.79 -3.26
C GLN A 858 -56.29 7.27 -3.62
N HIS A 859 -55.21 7.92 -3.18
CA HIS A 859 -54.96 9.32 -3.53
C HIS A 859 -54.63 9.48 -5.02
N GLN A 860 -53.80 8.61 -5.59
CA GLN A 860 -53.49 8.64 -7.02
C GLN A 860 -54.75 8.45 -7.87
N LEU A 861 -55.66 7.57 -7.45
CA LEU A 861 -56.92 7.36 -8.15
C LEU A 861 -57.85 8.58 -8.04
N GLN A 862 -57.86 9.24 -6.88
CA GLN A 862 -58.56 10.51 -6.71
C GLN A 862 -57.97 11.61 -7.61
N GLU A 863 -56.66 11.70 -7.70
CA GLU A 863 -55.96 12.66 -8.57
C GLU A 863 -56.27 12.38 -10.06
N PHE A 864 -56.25 11.11 -10.46
CA PHE A 864 -56.63 10.69 -11.81
C PHE A 864 -58.05 11.15 -12.17
N LEU A 865 -59.02 10.96 -11.27
CA LEU A 865 -60.39 11.42 -11.48
C LEU A 865 -60.53 12.95 -11.47
N LEU A 866 -59.66 13.66 -10.73
CA LEU A 866 -59.63 15.12 -10.79
C LEU A 866 -59.14 15.62 -12.16
N PHE A 867 -58.11 14.99 -12.74
CA PHE A 867 -57.67 15.31 -14.09
C PHE A 867 -58.72 14.99 -15.16
N GLU A 868 -59.44 13.86 -15.04
CA GLU A 868 -60.57 13.54 -15.94
C GLU A 868 -61.68 14.59 -15.86
N ARG A 869 -61.99 15.05 -14.65
CA ARG A 869 -62.96 16.12 -14.43
C ARG A 869 -62.49 17.44 -15.04
N GLU A 870 -61.24 17.82 -14.83
CA GLU A 870 -60.66 19.05 -15.40
C GLU A 870 -60.66 19.00 -16.93
N PHE A 871 -60.22 17.90 -17.53
CA PHE A 871 -60.25 17.69 -18.97
C PHE A 871 -61.68 17.83 -19.52
N SER A 872 -62.66 17.21 -18.85
CA SER A 872 -64.07 17.28 -19.25
C SER A 872 -64.63 18.71 -19.16
N LEU A 873 -64.26 19.47 -18.13
CA LEU A 873 -64.68 20.88 -17.98
C LEU A 873 -64.12 21.75 -19.10
N TYR A 874 -62.81 21.68 -19.38
CA TYR A 874 -62.21 22.43 -20.49
C TYR A 874 -62.86 22.10 -21.84
N ARG A 875 -63.17 20.82 -22.07
CA ARG A 875 -63.87 20.42 -23.29
C ARG A 875 -65.28 20.97 -23.40
N MET A 876 -66.01 21.06 -22.29
CA MET A 876 -67.34 21.70 -22.28
C MET A 876 -67.23 23.19 -22.56
N GLU A 877 -66.23 23.89 -22.01
CA GLU A 877 -65.99 25.32 -22.25
C GLU A 877 -65.69 25.59 -23.74
N VAL A 878 -64.82 24.80 -24.37
CA VAL A 878 -64.51 24.91 -25.80
C VAL A 878 -65.74 24.62 -26.68
N GLU A 879 -66.56 23.64 -26.28
CA GLU A 879 -67.81 23.34 -26.97
C GLU A 879 -68.82 24.49 -26.84
N GLU A 880 -68.96 25.11 -25.67
CA GLU A 880 -69.82 26.28 -25.44
C GLU A 880 -69.34 27.51 -26.22
N GLU A 881 -68.04 27.83 -26.23
CA GLU A 881 -67.48 28.93 -27.03
C GLU A 881 -67.72 28.73 -28.53
N SER A 882 -67.60 27.48 -29.02
CA SER A 882 -67.88 27.14 -30.41
C SER A 882 -69.36 27.23 -30.81
N VAL A 883 -70.27 27.20 -29.82
CA VAL A 883 -71.72 27.37 -30.02
C VAL A 883 -72.12 28.84 -29.96
N VAL A 884 -71.33 29.70 -29.32
CA VAL A 884 -71.56 31.17 -29.26
C VAL A 884 -71.01 31.89 -30.50
N ASP A 885 -70.00 31.32 -31.17
CA ASP A 885 -69.42 31.86 -32.42
C ASP A 885 -70.11 31.38 -33.72
N ASN A 886 -71.15 30.54 -33.63
CA ASN A 886 -72.05 30.16 -34.74
C ASN A 886 -73.43 30.83 -34.59
#